data_AF-A0AAD7UNY4-F1
#
_entry.id   AF-A0AAD7UNY4-F1
#
_cell.length_a   1.000
_cell.length_b   1.000
_cell.length_c   1.000
_cell.angle_alpha   90.00
_cell.angle_beta   90.00
_cell.angle_gamma   90.00
#
_symmetry.space_group_name_H-M   'P 1'
#
loop_
_entity.id
_entity.type
_entity.pdbx_description
1 polymer ?
#
loop_
_entity_poly.entity_id
_entity_poly.type
_entity_poly.pdbx_seq_one_letter_code
_entity_poly.pdbx_strand_id
1 'polypeptide(L)'
;MANASCFFLTTAAAAAAMARSTTVTVGSHDTVPNAQTWSRLGWTSLNSTSPVVALNIHDPSRGVCRPALGKSSTCLGEETLLAASKWGLFFHGGTDSIVGRRVDTALSLETCDVEFDETVFVLNILTWQVGHLLVDILEPLFYATGGDKAHLFFHVANADEQRVLSDKLSLVDADTPFSLLRRFTDHRVRARAELADLGRACFADLRLELDASQTYYASAGTATPSLRERYRRFKAFLDVDAPKSSGGGGKNRVVLVRRKGSRELLNFETLKKAAAEEVAARSKSLEVVSLEDEPFSRQREILAAADVLVAQYGTAAHNVVFMRPGAVLLLLLQPGWCSFAWHYALQANLSGVGTVRVCAPGTPRAFRWTHRAWLQGPWITKDAAFEIDESLFRRALVAALDAEDGVAVFGLEEEDDDDDDEEEDDAGGPRVHASDARVESEGGLAKVMLVLEVVGAAPRNDQEVLLGLPREVLDSERVRLCVAAPVGADAACFKASAFNEFSTLDLRVAWQERVTLRCWLELDGTELAASETYWTGRVVAETPGLGLATITHSPRPISADGEPLVLDWRVFRPGETLEVAVASRRGGEATLVARLDVRLELQRNVAAFCRRVLGEVRCADLTEAVDALARRRLRAARLGLPIAQATPTRERPFVFLHNEKTAGSSLRRHIAASARRLGVAFYVPCYDADAVYHQDERCYAFDLENASLANGGDRAELAVVAGHFQWGVWGRADHPACFTMVRHPVDRAISLYYERVFQRDDDLGGRRLNDLQPDYFQWLLEEFKGSAFGKYRDEGMCDAACKMLLGLNLHKGRGPADLELLRRNRPDLFAAAAGGALFLNASLAADRLKQCVVGFQDDAPATRRALAAWFPWLTLADEDRLNSGFSDVEDRHALRHDLRARLEACNACDLALYDVALQLKRRQEAALVDS
;
A
#
# COMPACT_ATOMS: atom_id res chain seq x y z
N MET A 1 -50.05 -60.77 -6.89
CA MET A 1 -50.62 -59.88 -5.84
C MET A 1 -49.76 -58.61 -5.83
N ALA A 2 -50.25 -57.38 -5.79
CA ALA A 2 -51.27 -56.69 -6.56
C ALA A 2 -50.85 -55.20 -6.48
N ASN A 3 -50.94 -54.50 -7.62
CA ASN A 3 -51.11 -53.05 -7.80
C ASN A 3 -50.00 -52.00 -7.53
N ALA A 4 -49.96 -51.12 -8.55
CA ALA A 4 -49.62 -49.71 -8.60
C ALA A 4 -48.14 -49.34 -8.82
N SER A 5 -47.74 -48.44 -9.72
CA SER A 5 -48.32 -47.78 -10.91
C SER A 5 -47.29 -46.71 -11.29
N CYS A 6 -46.88 -46.63 -12.56
CA CYS A 6 -46.11 -45.52 -13.11
C CYS A 6 -46.74 -44.14 -12.81
N PHE A 7 -45.96 -43.12 -12.48
CA PHE A 7 -46.15 -41.72 -12.94
C PHE A 7 -44.92 -40.86 -12.56
N PHE A 8 -44.57 -39.90 -13.44
CA PHE A 8 -43.49 -38.89 -13.40
C PHE A 8 -42.13 -39.21 -14.06
N LEU A 9 -42.16 -39.21 -15.40
CA LEU A 9 -41.04 -38.83 -16.27
C LEU A 9 -41.52 -37.69 -17.17
N THR A 10 -41.58 -36.45 -16.66
CA THR A 10 -41.85 -35.25 -17.51
C THR A 10 -41.52 -33.89 -16.88
N THR A 11 -40.69 -33.78 -15.82
CA THR A 11 -40.37 -32.46 -15.20
C THR A 11 -38.90 -32.06 -15.18
N ALA A 12 -37.98 -32.84 -15.76
CA ALA A 12 -36.55 -32.48 -15.77
C ALA A 12 -36.10 -31.63 -16.99
N ALA A 13 -36.90 -31.56 -18.06
CA ALA A 13 -36.52 -30.83 -19.29
C ALA A 13 -36.97 -29.36 -19.33
N ALA A 14 -37.81 -28.91 -18.39
CA ALA A 14 -38.30 -27.52 -18.31
C ALA A 14 -37.47 -26.63 -17.37
N ALA A 15 -36.56 -27.19 -16.56
CA ALA A 15 -35.68 -26.42 -15.67
C ALA A 15 -34.39 -25.93 -16.36
N ALA A 16 -34.04 -26.46 -17.54
CA ALA A 16 -32.84 -26.08 -18.28
C ALA A 16 -33.07 -24.94 -19.31
N ALA A 17 -34.30 -24.42 -19.39
CA ALA A 17 -34.69 -23.33 -20.28
C ALA A 17 -35.20 -22.09 -19.50
N MET A 18 -34.79 -21.91 -18.24
CA MET A 18 -34.78 -20.57 -17.66
C MET A 18 -33.76 -19.76 -18.46
N ALA A 19 -34.25 -18.73 -19.15
CA ALA A 19 -33.44 -17.83 -19.96
C ALA A 19 -32.16 -17.48 -19.20
N ARG A 20 -31.00 -17.81 -19.79
CA ARG A 20 -29.67 -17.36 -19.37
C ARG A 20 -29.53 -15.86 -19.61
N SER A 21 -30.43 -15.06 -19.02
CA SER A 21 -30.38 -13.62 -19.12
C SER A 21 -29.37 -13.14 -18.08
N THR A 22 -28.12 -13.01 -18.49
CA THR A 22 -27.20 -12.06 -17.85
C THR A 22 -27.99 -10.77 -17.66
N THR A 23 -28.29 -10.42 -16.41
CA THR A 23 -29.13 -9.26 -16.11
C THR A 23 -28.19 -8.14 -15.73
N VAL A 24 -28.02 -7.17 -16.64
CA VAL A 24 -27.29 -5.95 -16.35
C VAL A 24 -28.18 -5.11 -15.45
N THR A 25 -27.89 -5.10 -14.16
CA THR A 25 -28.66 -4.34 -13.18
C THR A 25 -27.77 -3.23 -12.68
N VAL A 26 -27.93 -2.03 -13.25
CA VAL A 26 -27.06 -0.92 -12.88
C VAL A 26 -27.59 -0.28 -11.61
N GLY A 27 -26.98 -0.65 -10.50
CA GLY A 27 -26.93 0.20 -9.33
C GLY A 27 -25.68 1.06 -9.44
N SER A 28 -25.83 2.39 -9.42
CA SER A 28 -24.77 3.22 -8.85
C SER A 28 -24.72 2.86 -7.36
N HIS A 29 -24.04 1.77 -7.05
CA HIS A 29 -23.56 1.52 -5.72
C HIS A 29 -22.24 2.25 -5.67
N ASP A 30 -22.19 3.32 -4.88
CA ASP A 30 -20.91 3.68 -4.31
C ASP A 30 -20.28 2.42 -3.74
N THR A 31 -19.11 2.05 -4.27
CA THR A 31 -18.40 0.81 -3.95
C THR A 31 -17.93 0.72 -2.49
N VAL A 32 -18.21 1.75 -1.70
CA VAL A 32 -18.16 1.68 -0.24
C VAL A 32 -19.57 1.36 0.25
N PRO A 33 -19.79 0.27 0.99
CA PRO A 33 -21.05 -0.03 1.68
C PRO A 33 -21.60 1.10 2.58
N ASN A 34 -20.93 2.26 2.68
CA ASN A 34 -21.22 3.37 3.58
C ASN A 34 -21.11 4.76 2.92
N ALA A 35 -21.12 4.91 1.59
CA ALA A 35 -21.28 6.25 1.04
C ALA A 35 -22.67 6.78 1.41
N GLN A 36 -22.70 7.85 2.17
CA GLN A 36 -23.92 8.54 2.58
C GLN A 36 -24.51 9.27 1.37
N THR A 37 -25.16 8.53 0.48
CA THR A 37 -26.29 9.13 -0.23
C THR A 37 -27.38 9.38 0.81
N TRP A 38 -27.99 10.57 0.78
CA TRP A 38 -29.10 10.97 1.65
C TRP A 38 -30.18 9.87 1.81
N SER A 39 -30.32 8.97 0.83
CA SER A 39 -31.22 7.82 0.84
C SER A 39 -30.93 6.77 1.94
N ARG A 40 -29.71 6.70 2.49
CA ARG A 40 -29.36 5.82 3.64
C ARG A 40 -29.30 6.55 4.99
N LEU A 41 -29.33 7.88 5.00
CA LEU A 41 -29.64 8.65 6.20
C LEU A 41 -31.14 8.49 6.48
N GLY A 42 -31.52 7.34 7.03
CA GLY A 42 -32.83 7.13 7.60
C GLY A 42 -33.04 8.01 8.83
N TRP A 43 -33.20 9.32 8.63
CA TRP A 43 -34.17 10.07 9.41
C TRP A 43 -35.52 9.49 9.00
N THR A 44 -35.92 8.41 9.66
CA THR A 44 -37.07 7.62 9.24
C THR A 44 -38.33 8.50 9.28
N SER A 45 -38.80 8.90 8.09
CA SER A 45 -40.24 9.04 7.86
C SER A 45 -40.87 7.70 8.22
N LEU A 46 -41.81 7.72 9.17
CA LEU A 46 -42.47 6.56 9.74
C LEU A 46 -42.86 5.47 8.73
N ASN A 47 -42.60 4.22 9.11
CA ASN A 47 -43.62 3.18 9.00
C ASN A 47 -44.20 2.94 10.40
N SER A 48 -45.53 2.98 10.51
CA SER A 48 -46.30 3.44 11.68
C SER A 48 -46.50 2.45 12.84
N THR A 49 -45.55 1.55 13.12
CA THR A 49 -45.79 0.49 14.13
C THR A 49 -44.71 0.30 15.20
N SER A 50 -43.64 1.10 15.24
CA SER A 50 -42.59 0.98 16.27
C SER A 50 -42.48 2.26 17.12
N PRO A 51 -42.35 2.16 18.47
CA PRO A 51 -42.25 3.30 19.38
C PRO A 51 -40.87 4.00 19.41
N VAL A 52 -40.08 3.90 18.34
CA VAL A 52 -38.73 4.48 18.26
C VAL A 52 -38.78 5.81 17.48
N VAL A 53 -38.47 6.89 18.19
CA VAL A 53 -38.02 8.24 17.78
C VAL A 53 -38.28 8.62 16.30
N ALA A 54 -39.30 9.45 16.06
CA ALA A 54 -39.51 10.13 14.77
C ALA A 54 -39.04 11.60 14.87
N LEU A 55 -37.87 11.91 14.33
CA LEU A 55 -37.50 13.28 13.98
C LEU A 55 -37.98 13.50 12.53
N ASN A 56 -39.13 14.16 12.37
CA ASN A 56 -39.64 14.55 11.05
C ASN A 56 -38.83 15.76 10.54
N ILE A 57 -37.64 15.50 10.02
CA ILE A 57 -36.96 16.47 9.16
C ILE A 57 -37.56 16.27 7.76
N HIS A 58 -38.45 17.19 7.35
CA HIS A 58 -38.93 17.21 5.98
C HIS A 58 -37.73 17.29 5.03
N ASP A 59 -37.58 16.25 4.20
CA ASP A 59 -36.64 16.12 3.09
C ASP A 59 -36.40 17.48 2.39
N PRO A 60 -35.23 18.11 2.56
CA PRO A 60 -34.91 19.36 1.90
C PRO A 60 -34.76 19.19 0.38
N SER A 61 -34.53 17.99 -0.14
CA SER A 61 -34.38 17.78 -1.59
C SER A 61 -35.68 17.99 -2.38
N ARG A 62 -36.84 17.98 -1.70
CA ARG A 62 -38.13 18.40 -2.28
C ARG A 62 -38.44 19.88 -2.10
N GLY A 63 -37.67 20.61 -1.27
CA GLY A 63 -37.87 22.01 -0.92
C GLY A 63 -36.83 22.98 -1.46
N VAL A 64 -35.65 22.52 -1.90
CA VAL A 64 -34.66 23.39 -2.56
C VAL A 64 -35.26 23.89 -3.88
N CYS A 65 -35.64 25.17 -3.89
CA CYS A 65 -36.18 25.88 -5.04
C CYS A 65 -35.27 25.62 -6.27
N ARG A 66 -35.68 24.73 -7.19
CA ARG A 66 -35.15 24.74 -8.55
C ARG A 66 -35.63 26.05 -9.19
N PRO A 67 -34.77 26.97 -9.62
CA PRO A 67 -35.18 27.90 -10.64
C PRO A 67 -35.33 27.06 -11.92
N ALA A 68 -36.53 26.50 -12.10
CA ALA A 68 -36.96 26.13 -13.44
C ALA A 68 -36.90 27.41 -14.27
N LEU A 69 -36.16 27.33 -15.36
CA LEU A 69 -36.09 28.30 -16.43
C LEU A 69 -37.46 29.00 -16.63
N GLY A 70 -37.56 30.27 -16.23
CA GLY A 70 -38.70 31.15 -16.57
C GLY A 70 -39.61 31.57 -15.41
N LYS A 71 -39.35 32.78 -14.88
CA LYS A 71 -40.29 33.74 -14.26
C LYS A 71 -41.45 33.16 -13.40
N SER A 72 -41.26 33.04 -12.09
CA SER A 72 -41.88 33.91 -11.07
C SER A 72 -41.51 33.42 -9.67
N SER A 73 -41.11 34.38 -8.83
CA SER A 73 -40.77 34.25 -7.41
C SER A 73 -42.00 33.99 -6.53
N THR A 74 -41.92 33.02 -5.61
CA THR A 74 -42.44 33.09 -4.22
C THR A 74 -42.17 31.75 -3.51
N CYS A 75 -40.96 31.56 -2.96
CA CYS A 75 -40.74 30.56 -1.91
C CYS A 75 -41.16 31.22 -0.58
N LEU A 76 -42.19 30.69 0.09
CA LEU A 76 -42.76 31.20 1.36
C LEU A 76 -42.09 30.52 2.56
N GLY A 77 -41.56 31.32 3.49
CA GLY A 77 -40.96 30.92 4.76
C GLY A 77 -39.57 31.55 4.95
N GLU A 78 -39.39 32.40 5.96
CA GLU A 78 -38.10 33.06 6.27
C GLU A 78 -37.08 32.03 6.78
N GLU A 79 -36.48 31.28 5.86
CA GLU A 79 -35.28 30.48 6.14
C GLU A 79 -34.14 31.45 6.46
N THR A 80 -33.72 31.48 7.73
CA THR A 80 -32.58 32.29 8.15
C THR A 80 -31.32 31.47 7.93
N LEU A 81 -30.52 31.86 6.96
CA LEU A 81 -29.23 31.24 6.68
C LEU A 81 -28.26 31.51 7.85
N LEU A 82 -27.79 30.46 8.54
CA LEU A 82 -27.16 30.65 9.86
C LEU A 82 -25.65 30.79 9.83
N ALA A 83 -24.95 30.23 8.83
CA ALA A 83 -23.55 30.57 8.52
C ALA A 83 -23.01 29.83 7.30
N ALA A 84 -21.85 30.27 6.83
CA ALA A 84 -21.13 29.64 5.73
C ALA A 84 -19.90 28.90 6.24
N SER A 85 -19.77 27.63 5.84
CA SER A 85 -18.47 26.98 5.81
C SER A 85 -17.59 27.71 4.81
N LYS A 86 -16.35 28.04 5.20
CA LYS A 86 -15.49 28.80 4.30
C LYS A 86 -15.06 27.96 3.10
N TRP A 87 -15.04 26.62 3.16
CA TRP A 87 -14.91 25.82 1.95
C TRP A 87 -16.07 26.13 0.97
N GLY A 88 -17.31 26.32 1.41
CA GLY A 88 -18.41 26.73 0.50
C GLY A 88 -18.23 28.13 -0.09
N LEU A 89 -17.59 29.05 0.62
CA LEU A 89 -17.24 30.37 0.11
C LEU A 89 -15.95 30.39 -0.73
N PHE A 90 -14.98 29.54 -0.40
CA PHE A 90 -13.72 29.33 -1.11
C PHE A 90 -13.97 28.66 -2.46
N PHE A 91 -14.98 27.81 -2.53
CA PHE A 91 -15.23 26.92 -3.64
C PHE A 91 -16.57 27.17 -4.39
N HIS A 92 -17.36 28.22 -4.14
CA HIS A 92 -18.60 28.42 -4.95
C HIS A 92 -19.04 29.86 -5.22
N GLY A 93 -18.22 30.88 -5.02
CA GLY A 93 -18.59 32.25 -5.42
C GLY A 93 -19.88 32.80 -4.78
N GLY A 94 -20.39 32.18 -3.70
CA GLY A 94 -21.47 32.74 -2.88
C GLY A 94 -22.77 31.95 -2.75
N THR A 95 -22.78 30.62 -2.68
CA THR A 95 -23.99 29.86 -2.24
C THR A 95 -23.71 28.90 -1.08
N ASP A 96 -23.63 29.48 0.13
CA ASP A 96 -24.43 29.23 1.34
C ASP A 96 -24.81 27.78 1.76
N SER A 97 -24.19 27.22 2.83
CA SER A 97 -24.49 25.84 3.27
C SER A 97 -24.44 25.51 4.78
N ILE A 98 -24.95 26.38 5.66
CA ILE A 98 -25.53 25.92 6.95
C ILE A 98 -26.98 26.39 6.99
N VAL A 99 -27.90 25.48 6.66
CA VAL A 99 -29.34 25.70 6.80
C VAL A 99 -29.72 25.25 8.20
N GLY A 100 -29.83 26.19 9.14
CA GLY A 100 -30.47 25.89 10.39
C GLY A 100 -31.97 26.02 10.23
N ARG A 101 -32.71 25.01 10.71
CA ARG A 101 -34.15 25.02 10.69
C ARG A 101 -34.63 25.09 12.12
N ARG A 102 -35.25 26.20 12.51
CA ARG A 102 -35.96 26.29 13.78
C ARG A 102 -37.15 25.33 13.71
N VAL A 103 -37.19 24.34 14.59
CA VAL A 103 -38.30 23.38 14.64
C VAL A 103 -39.43 24.05 15.44
N ASP A 104 -40.26 24.84 14.76
CA ASP A 104 -41.34 25.62 15.39
C ASP A 104 -42.58 24.79 15.81
N THR A 105 -42.50 23.45 15.80
CA THR A 105 -43.61 22.61 16.25
C THR A 105 -43.39 22.21 17.70
N ALA A 106 -44.11 22.86 18.60
CA ALA A 106 -44.37 22.37 19.95
C ALA A 106 -45.08 21.01 19.87
N LEU A 107 -44.31 19.93 19.68
CA LEU A 107 -44.65 18.67 20.32
C LEU A 107 -44.77 19.01 21.81
N SER A 108 -45.91 18.71 22.43
CA SER A 108 -46.12 19.00 23.84
C SER A 108 -44.90 18.51 24.63
N LEU A 109 -44.21 19.43 25.31
CA LEU A 109 -43.00 19.20 26.12
C LEU A 109 -43.15 18.05 27.14
N GLU A 110 -44.37 17.57 27.36
CA GLU A 110 -44.74 16.49 28.28
C GLU A 110 -44.13 15.10 27.97
N THR A 111 -43.35 14.91 26.90
CA THR A 111 -42.74 13.60 26.62
C THR A 111 -41.29 13.60 26.11
N CYS A 112 -40.50 14.62 26.44
CA CYS A 112 -39.05 14.62 26.19
C CYS A 112 -38.33 13.82 27.30
N ASP A 113 -37.43 12.91 26.93
CA ASP A 113 -36.55 12.21 27.88
C ASP A 113 -35.31 13.09 28.19
N VAL A 114 -34.89 13.90 27.22
CA VAL A 114 -33.80 14.89 27.34
C VAL A 114 -34.20 16.17 26.60
N GLU A 115 -33.92 17.33 27.20
CA GLU A 115 -34.16 18.65 26.61
C GLU A 115 -32.84 19.40 26.45
N PHE A 116 -32.69 20.09 25.31
CA PHE A 116 -31.57 20.96 24.98
C PHE A 116 -32.08 22.38 24.76
N ASP A 117 -31.95 23.22 25.79
CA ASP A 117 -32.38 24.62 25.77
C ASP A 117 -31.42 25.54 25.02
N GLU A 118 -30.19 25.06 24.76
CA GLU A 118 -29.15 25.76 24.02
C GLU A 118 -29.09 25.30 22.55
N THR A 119 -28.37 26.06 21.72
CA THR A 119 -28.11 25.67 20.34
C THR A 119 -27.35 24.35 20.28
N VAL A 120 -27.80 23.44 19.44
CA VAL A 120 -27.17 22.14 19.17
C VAL A 120 -26.70 22.09 17.73
N PHE A 121 -25.43 21.77 17.52
CA PHE A 121 -24.86 21.51 16.20
C PHE A 121 -24.64 20.01 16.01
N VAL A 122 -25.10 19.49 14.87
CA VAL A 122 -24.69 18.17 14.37
C VAL A 122 -23.83 18.39 13.14
N LEU A 123 -22.55 18.05 13.27
CA LEU A 123 -21.50 18.30 12.31
C LEU A 123 -21.15 17.01 11.57
N ASN A 124 -21.21 17.03 10.25
CA ASN A 124 -20.91 15.89 9.39
C ASN A 124 -19.50 16.03 8.85
N ILE A 125 -18.66 15.04 9.13
CA ILE A 125 -17.22 15.12 8.92
C ILE A 125 -16.69 13.88 8.24
N LEU A 126 -15.74 14.08 7.33
CA LEU A 126 -15.28 12.96 6.51
C LEU A 126 -14.04 12.31 7.06
N THR A 127 -13.15 13.09 7.66
CA THR A 127 -11.94 12.57 8.28
C THR A 127 -11.61 13.40 9.51
N TRP A 128 -11.00 12.77 10.50
CA TRP A 128 -10.66 13.41 11.77
C TRP A 128 -9.17 13.79 11.88
N GLN A 129 -8.72 14.69 10.98
CA GLN A 129 -7.36 15.26 10.99
C GLN A 129 -7.39 16.73 11.44
N VAL A 130 -6.30 17.22 12.03
CA VAL A 130 -6.22 18.60 12.58
C VAL A 130 -6.47 19.68 11.52
N GLY A 131 -6.09 19.42 10.27
CA GLY A 131 -6.42 20.30 9.14
C GLY A 131 -7.92 20.47 9.00
N HIS A 132 -8.62 19.35 8.82
CA HIS A 132 -10.09 19.30 8.74
C HIS A 132 -10.76 19.88 10.00
N LEU A 133 -10.19 19.67 11.19
CA LEU A 133 -10.69 20.34 12.41
C LEU A 133 -10.68 21.87 12.28
N LEU A 134 -9.58 22.47 11.81
CA LEU A 134 -9.47 23.92 11.71
C LEU A 134 -10.40 24.49 10.64
N VAL A 135 -10.37 23.93 9.42
CA VAL A 135 -11.04 24.51 8.25
C VAL A 135 -12.47 24.02 8.03
N ASP A 136 -12.79 22.79 8.43
CA ASP A 136 -14.12 22.19 8.18
C ASP A 136 -15.02 22.31 9.41
N ILE A 137 -14.45 22.44 10.61
CA ILE A 137 -15.23 22.46 11.86
C ILE A 137 -15.17 23.81 12.56
N LEU A 138 -13.98 24.22 13.02
CA LEU A 138 -13.84 25.36 13.92
C LEU A 138 -14.16 26.68 13.22
N GLU A 139 -13.72 26.85 11.97
CA GLU A 139 -14.00 28.06 11.21
C GLU A 139 -15.51 28.22 10.90
N PRO A 140 -16.21 27.22 10.33
CA PRO A 140 -17.66 27.33 10.11
C PRO A 140 -18.44 27.54 11.40
N LEU A 141 -18.08 26.81 12.47
CA LEU A 141 -18.71 26.93 13.78
C LEU A 141 -18.52 28.33 14.39
N PHE A 142 -17.34 28.93 14.24
CA PHE A 142 -17.09 30.32 14.66
C PHE A 142 -18.04 31.31 13.99
N TYR A 143 -18.27 31.19 12.69
CA TYR A 143 -19.17 32.11 12.01
C TYR A 143 -20.64 31.81 12.25
N ALA A 144 -20.99 30.56 12.56
CA ALA A 144 -22.36 30.16 12.91
C ALA A 144 -22.78 30.64 14.29
N THR A 145 -21.83 30.68 15.22
CA THR A 145 -22.08 30.99 16.63
C THR A 145 -21.63 32.39 17.02
N GLY A 146 -20.79 33.05 16.20
CA GLY A 146 -20.07 34.24 16.64
C GLY A 146 -19.04 33.97 17.75
N GLY A 147 -18.77 32.69 18.05
CA GLY A 147 -17.98 32.26 19.21
C GLY A 147 -18.81 31.84 20.43
N ASP A 148 -20.14 31.89 20.34
CA ASP A 148 -21.04 31.43 21.42
C ASP A 148 -20.96 29.91 21.64
N LYS A 149 -21.30 29.49 22.86
CA LYS A 149 -21.28 28.08 23.27
C LYS A 149 -22.51 27.34 22.73
N ALA A 150 -22.33 26.08 22.39
CA ALA A 150 -23.36 25.20 21.85
C ALA A 150 -23.09 23.73 22.24
N HIS A 151 -24.07 22.85 22.09
CA HIS A 151 -23.84 21.41 22.13
C HIS A 151 -23.29 20.93 20.79
N LEU A 152 -22.25 20.11 20.80
CA LEU A 152 -21.61 19.61 19.59
C LEU A 152 -21.75 18.10 19.47
N PHE A 153 -22.35 17.67 18.36
CA PHE A 153 -22.46 16.27 17.96
C PHE A 153 -21.74 16.05 16.64
N PHE A 154 -20.88 15.04 16.57
CA PHE A 154 -20.12 14.71 15.36
C PHE A 154 -20.60 13.41 14.74
N HIS A 155 -20.74 13.40 13.42
CA HIS A 155 -21.06 12.22 12.65
C HIS A 155 -20.06 12.00 11.53
N VAL A 156 -19.58 10.77 11.41
CA VAL A 156 -18.59 10.37 10.41
C VAL A 156 -19.16 9.38 9.40
N ALA A 157 -18.47 9.28 8.27
CA ALA A 157 -18.91 8.51 7.11
C ALA A 157 -19.09 7.01 7.37
N ASN A 158 -18.30 6.40 8.26
CA ASN A 158 -18.29 4.95 8.45
C ASN A 158 -17.85 4.52 9.88
N ALA A 159 -17.96 3.23 10.17
CA ALA A 159 -17.68 2.66 11.49
C ALA A 159 -16.19 2.72 11.90
N ASP A 160 -15.26 2.71 10.95
CA ASP A 160 -13.83 2.83 11.26
C ASP A 160 -13.49 4.27 11.62
N GLU A 161 -13.99 5.25 10.86
CA GLU A 161 -13.92 6.67 11.24
C GLU A 161 -14.67 6.92 12.55
N GLN A 162 -15.73 6.18 12.86
CA GLN A 162 -16.45 6.30 14.14
C GLN A 162 -15.58 5.85 15.31
N ARG A 163 -14.75 4.82 15.12
CA ARG A 163 -13.75 4.39 16.10
C ARG A 163 -12.69 5.47 16.29
N VAL A 164 -12.14 5.99 15.20
CA VAL A 164 -11.16 7.09 15.24
C VAL A 164 -11.73 8.34 15.91
N LEU A 165 -12.95 8.74 15.55
CA LEU A 165 -13.66 9.85 16.18
C LEU A 165 -13.78 9.63 17.68
N SER A 166 -14.23 8.45 18.11
CA SER A 166 -14.42 8.14 19.54
C SER A 166 -13.11 8.24 20.32
N ASP A 167 -12.03 7.67 19.79
CA ASP A 167 -10.69 7.76 20.39
C ASP A 167 -10.23 9.21 20.51
N LYS A 168 -10.53 10.03 19.52
CA LYS A 168 -10.07 11.42 19.46
C LYS A 168 -10.95 12.39 20.24
N LEU A 169 -12.25 12.10 20.41
CA LEU A 169 -13.12 12.85 21.31
C LEU A 169 -12.66 12.76 22.77
N SER A 170 -12.01 11.65 23.15
CA SER A 170 -11.36 11.54 24.46
C SER A 170 -10.20 12.53 24.65
N LEU A 171 -9.65 13.09 23.57
CA LEU A 171 -8.54 14.03 23.58
C LEU A 171 -8.98 15.50 23.64
N VAL A 172 -10.30 15.79 23.62
CA VAL A 172 -10.83 17.16 23.70
C VAL A 172 -10.42 17.85 25.01
N ASP A 173 -10.21 17.07 26.08
CA ASP A 173 -9.74 17.57 27.38
C ASP A 173 -8.22 17.47 27.56
N ALA A 174 -7.52 16.88 26.60
CA ALA A 174 -6.06 16.79 26.60
C ALA A 174 -5.42 17.98 25.86
N ASP A 175 -4.12 18.17 26.04
CA ASP A 175 -3.35 19.20 25.34
C ASP A 175 -3.10 18.81 23.87
N THR A 176 -4.19 18.77 23.10
CA THR A 176 -4.22 18.42 21.68
C THR A 176 -4.96 19.50 20.90
N PRO A 177 -4.83 19.57 19.56
CA PRO A 177 -5.59 20.53 18.76
C PRO A 177 -7.11 20.43 18.93
N PHE A 178 -7.63 19.27 19.34
CA PHE A 178 -9.07 19.06 19.61
C PHE A 178 -9.58 19.84 20.81
N SER A 179 -8.70 20.27 21.72
CA SER A 179 -9.06 21.16 22.83
C SER A 179 -9.68 22.48 22.37
N LEU A 180 -9.44 22.91 21.13
CA LEU A 180 -10.09 24.10 20.56
C LEU A 180 -11.62 23.96 20.48
N LEU A 181 -12.17 22.74 20.44
CA LEU A 181 -13.63 22.54 20.48
C LEU A 181 -14.23 23.04 21.80
N ARG A 182 -13.47 23.07 22.90
CA ARG A 182 -13.92 23.64 24.19
C ARG A 182 -14.19 25.13 24.12
N ARG A 183 -13.72 25.83 23.09
CA ARG A 183 -14.12 27.22 22.84
C ARG A 183 -15.59 27.35 22.47
N PHE A 184 -16.14 26.31 21.84
CA PHE A 184 -17.51 26.29 21.32
C PHE A 184 -18.48 25.51 22.20
N THR A 185 -18.01 24.85 23.25
CA THR A 185 -18.88 24.09 24.12
C THR A 185 -18.31 23.97 25.52
N ASP A 186 -19.16 24.15 26.52
CA ASP A 186 -18.87 23.74 27.91
C ASP A 186 -19.39 22.32 28.18
N HIS A 187 -20.10 21.74 27.21
CA HIS A 187 -20.69 20.41 27.29
C HIS A 187 -19.71 19.35 26.78
N ARG A 188 -19.97 18.09 27.15
CA ARG A 188 -19.26 16.97 26.54
C ARG A 188 -19.57 16.93 25.04
N VAL A 189 -18.52 16.96 24.20
CA VAL A 189 -18.63 16.69 22.77
C VAL A 189 -18.97 15.22 22.57
N ARG A 190 -19.99 14.93 21.76
CA ARG A 190 -20.51 13.56 21.59
C ARG A 190 -20.45 13.10 20.15
N ALA A 191 -20.35 11.80 19.95
CA ALA A 191 -20.65 11.21 18.66
C ALA A 191 -22.17 11.20 18.43
N ARG A 192 -22.61 11.28 17.16
CA ARG A 192 -24.02 11.18 16.79
C ARG A 192 -24.64 9.86 17.25
N ALA A 193 -23.88 8.76 17.24
CA ALA A 193 -24.36 7.48 17.73
C ALA A 193 -24.89 7.55 19.17
N GLU A 194 -24.30 8.41 20.01
CA GLU A 194 -24.72 8.63 21.39
C GLU A 194 -26.06 9.40 21.50
N LEU A 195 -26.54 10.07 20.44
CA LEU A 195 -27.89 10.67 20.43
C LEU A 195 -28.98 9.59 20.48
N ALA A 196 -28.74 8.42 19.88
CA ALA A 196 -29.70 7.33 19.89
C ALA A 196 -29.94 6.79 21.32
N ASP A 197 -28.95 6.93 22.19
CA ASP A 197 -29.00 6.47 23.58
C ASP A 197 -29.71 7.45 24.53
N LEU A 198 -30.02 8.68 24.07
CA LEU A 198 -30.68 9.71 24.89
C LEU A 198 -32.21 9.60 24.91
N GLY A 199 -32.80 8.62 24.21
CA GLY A 199 -34.24 8.52 24.06
C GLY A 199 -34.81 9.68 23.23
N ARG A 200 -35.97 10.21 23.63
CA ARG A 200 -36.60 11.37 22.98
C ARG A 200 -35.92 12.66 23.38
N ALA A 201 -35.00 13.12 22.53
CA ALA A 201 -34.35 14.42 22.67
C ALA A 201 -35.19 15.55 22.02
N CYS A 202 -35.38 16.64 22.75
CA CYS A 202 -36.02 17.87 22.28
C CYS A 202 -34.99 19.00 22.21
N PHE A 203 -35.06 19.82 21.16
CA PHE A 203 -34.05 20.84 20.86
C PHE A 203 -34.72 22.20 20.66
N ALA A 204 -34.30 23.22 21.41
CA ALA A 204 -34.78 24.59 21.23
C ALA A 204 -34.23 25.25 19.94
N ASP A 205 -32.97 24.96 19.59
CA ASP A 205 -32.31 25.41 18.35
C ASP A 205 -31.38 24.29 17.84
N LEU A 206 -31.79 23.56 16.79
CA LEU A 206 -30.98 22.49 16.17
C LEU A 206 -30.44 22.96 14.82
N ARG A 207 -29.12 22.87 14.66
CA ARG A 207 -28.39 23.24 13.45
C ARG A 207 -27.67 22.02 12.91
N LEU A 208 -27.91 21.71 11.64
CA LEU A 208 -27.34 20.54 10.98
C LEU A 208 -26.39 21.03 9.90
N GLU A 209 -25.14 20.56 9.94
CA GLU A 209 -24.22 20.72 8.83
C GLU A 209 -24.58 19.70 7.75
N LEU A 210 -25.02 20.19 6.60
CA LEU A 210 -25.32 19.34 5.45
C LEU A 210 -24.02 19.10 4.69
N ASP A 211 -23.73 17.82 4.44
CA ASP A 211 -22.52 17.34 3.77
C ASP A 211 -22.12 18.25 2.59
N ALA A 212 -20.91 18.78 2.72
CA ALA A 212 -20.37 19.86 1.94
C ALA A 212 -19.73 19.33 0.64
N SER A 213 -20.37 18.39 -0.05
CA SER A 213 -19.81 17.77 -1.28
C SER A 213 -19.55 18.79 -2.40
N GLN A 214 -20.21 19.95 -2.34
CA GLN A 214 -19.99 21.07 -3.26
C GLN A 214 -18.79 21.94 -2.83
N THR A 215 -18.37 21.92 -1.57
CA THR A 215 -17.34 22.84 -1.09
C THR A 215 -15.92 22.49 -1.52
N TYR A 216 -15.72 21.50 -2.39
CA TYR A 216 -14.42 21.15 -2.98
C TYR A 216 -14.20 21.70 -4.41
N TYR A 217 -15.14 22.48 -4.98
CA TYR A 217 -15.07 22.95 -6.38
C TYR A 217 -15.29 24.46 -6.68
N ALA A 218 -14.39 25.36 -6.29
CA ALA A 218 -14.10 26.57 -7.05
C ALA A 218 -12.61 26.85 -7.17
N SER A 219 -12.41 27.68 -8.17
CA SER A 219 -11.28 28.51 -8.46
C SER A 219 -10.70 29.19 -7.22
N ALA A 220 -9.39 29.41 -7.29
CA ALA A 220 -8.62 30.21 -6.36
C ALA A 220 -9.25 31.61 -6.18
N GLY A 221 -10.13 31.76 -5.20
CA GLY A 221 -10.68 33.04 -4.82
C GLY A 221 -9.57 33.98 -4.32
N THR A 222 -9.65 35.26 -4.68
CA THR A 222 -8.69 36.26 -4.18
C THR A 222 -9.03 36.63 -2.73
N ALA A 223 -8.00 36.83 -1.90
CA ALA A 223 -8.16 37.23 -0.49
C ALA A 223 -8.66 38.67 -0.38
N THR A 224 -9.98 38.87 -0.43
CA THR A 224 -10.61 40.19 -0.29
C THR A 224 -10.41 40.78 1.12
N PRO A 225 -10.41 42.12 1.28
CA PRO A 225 -10.27 42.75 2.60
C PRO A 225 -11.29 42.26 3.64
N SER A 226 -12.54 42.03 3.23
CA SER A 226 -13.59 41.51 4.11
C SER A 226 -13.31 40.08 4.56
N LEU A 227 -12.82 39.22 3.67
CA LEU A 227 -12.41 37.85 4.02
C LEU A 227 -11.21 37.84 4.97
N ARG A 228 -10.25 38.74 4.78
CA ARG A 228 -9.10 38.90 5.69
C ARG A 228 -9.54 39.36 7.08
N GLU A 229 -10.43 40.35 7.17
CA GLU A 229 -10.98 40.81 8.45
C GLU A 229 -11.71 39.67 9.17
N ARG A 230 -12.58 38.97 8.44
CA ARG A 230 -13.35 37.84 8.96
C ARG A 230 -12.43 36.73 9.49
N TYR A 231 -11.38 36.37 8.74
CA TYR A 231 -10.39 35.38 9.18
C TYR A 231 -9.54 35.85 10.35
N ARG A 232 -9.20 37.15 10.42
CA ARG A 232 -8.47 37.73 11.55
C ARG A 232 -9.26 37.60 12.84
N ARG A 233 -10.59 37.81 12.80
CA ARG A 233 -11.47 37.58 13.96
C ARG A 233 -11.48 36.11 14.40
N PHE A 234 -11.57 35.18 13.44
CA PHE A 234 -11.50 33.75 13.74
C PHE A 234 -10.15 33.37 14.39
N LYS A 235 -9.04 33.82 13.82
CA LYS A 235 -7.71 33.63 14.39
C LYS A 235 -7.60 34.20 15.80
N ALA A 236 -8.06 35.43 16.02
CA ALA A 236 -8.05 36.06 17.34
C ALA A 236 -8.86 35.25 18.37
N PHE A 237 -9.98 34.65 17.95
CA PHE A 237 -10.77 33.76 18.78
C PHE A 237 -10.03 32.47 19.15
N LEU A 238 -9.28 31.87 18.22
CA LEU A 238 -8.42 30.72 18.54
C LEU A 238 -7.25 31.12 19.47
N ASP A 239 -6.77 32.36 19.37
CA ASP A 239 -5.57 32.86 20.04
C ASP A 239 -5.74 33.42 21.46
N VAL A 240 -6.95 33.41 22.03
CA VAL A 240 -7.24 34.05 23.35
C VAL A 240 -6.33 33.55 24.48
N ASP A 241 -5.94 32.28 24.47
CA ASP A 241 -5.00 31.69 25.44
C ASP A 241 -3.62 31.37 24.82
N ALA A 242 -3.26 32.01 23.70
CA ALA A 242 -1.91 31.90 23.18
C ALA A 242 -0.95 32.56 24.19
N PRO A 243 0.20 31.94 24.50
CA PRO A 243 1.29 32.65 25.16
C PRO A 243 1.56 33.92 24.37
N LYS A 244 1.38 35.09 25.01
CA LYS A 244 1.70 36.36 24.38
C LYS A 244 3.17 36.31 24.03
N SER A 245 3.49 36.31 22.73
CA SER A 245 4.88 36.37 22.30
C SER A 245 5.51 37.59 22.97
N SER A 246 6.58 37.38 23.73
CA SER A 246 7.33 38.47 24.35
C SER A 246 7.90 39.32 23.23
N GLY A 247 7.18 40.38 22.85
CA GLY A 247 7.26 41.10 21.57
C GLY A 247 8.53 41.90 21.32
N GLY A 248 9.71 41.29 21.45
CA GLY A 248 10.99 41.95 21.23
C GLY A 248 12.07 41.09 20.57
N GLY A 249 11.80 39.82 20.25
CA GLY A 249 12.75 38.96 19.51
C GLY A 249 12.64 39.17 18.01
N GLY A 250 13.74 39.59 17.35
CA GLY A 250 13.82 39.75 15.89
C GLY A 250 13.41 38.50 15.09
N LYS A 251 13.13 38.69 13.79
CA LYS A 251 12.71 37.65 12.82
C LYS A 251 13.78 36.55 12.60
N ASN A 252 13.99 35.68 13.59
CA ASN A 252 15.12 34.77 13.66
C ASN A 252 14.77 33.27 13.75
N ARG A 253 13.53 32.80 13.53
CA ARG A 253 13.20 31.36 13.70
C ARG A 253 12.62 30.71 12.45
N VAL A 254 13.29 29.67 11.97
CA VAL A 254 12.79 28.75 10.94
C VAL A 254 12.37 27.45 11.60
N VAL A 255 11.16 27.00 11.32
CA VAL A 255 10.62 25.73 11.81
C VAL A 255 10.49 24.78 10.62
N LEU A 256 11.21 23.66 10.65
CA LEU A 256 11.13 22.58 9.67
C LEU A 256 10.35 21.41 10.24
N VAL A 257 9.17 21.14 9.67
CA VAL A 257 8.31 20.05 10.15
C VAL A 257 8.77 18.71 9.55
N ARG A 258 9.12 17.77 10.42
CA ARG A 258 9.32 16.36 10.09
C ARG A 258 8.02 15.59 10.31
N ARG A 259 7.38 15.18 9.23
CA ARG A 259 6.23 14.28 9.29
C ARG A 259 6.67 12.82 9.35
N LYS A 260 6.03 12.04 10.21
CA LYS A 260 6.12 10.58 10.27
C LYS A 260 4.92 9.92 9.59
N GLY A 261 5.13 8.79 8.94
CA GLY A 261 4.07 7.96 8.35
C GLY A 261 3.77 8.28 6.89
N SER A 262 2.57 8.80 6.60
CA SER A 262 2.18 9.14 5.22
C SER A 262 2.96 10.35 4.71
N ARG A 263 3.32 10.37 3.42
CA ARG A 263 3.99 11.51 2.76
C ARG A 263 5.36 11.86 3.34
N GLU A 264 6.12 10.85 3.75
CA GLU A 264 7.50 11.06 4.22
C GLU A 264 8.37 11.67 3.12
N LEU A 265 9.24 12.61 3.50
CA LEU A 265 10.28 13.12 2.60
C LEU A 265 11.44 12.13 2.64
N LEU A 266 11.66 11.42 1.53
CA LEU A 266 12.70 10.39 1.46
C LEU A 266 14.11 10.98 1.63
N ASN A 267 14.29 12.23 1.20
CA ASN A 267 15.53 12.99 1.35
C ASN A 267 15.50 14.03 2.49
N PHE A 268 14.71 13.79 3.55
CA PHE A 268 14.53 14.74 4.66
C PHE A 268 15.85 15.21 5.31
N GLU A 269 16.80 14.30 5.58
CA GLU A 269 18.07 14.68 6.21
C GLU A 269 18.93 15.58 5.31
N THR A 270 18.84 15.40 3.99
CA THR A 270 19.48 16.29 2.99
C THR A 270 18.87 17.70 3.08
N LEU A 271 17.54 17.80 3.05
CA LEU A 271 16.85 19.09 3.14
C LEU A 271 17.07 19.78 4.49
N LYS A 272 17.12 19.03 5.58
CA LYS A 272 17.45 19.53 6.92
C LYS A 272 18.86 20.12 6.97
N LYS A 273 19.84 19.44 6.37
CA LYS A 273 21.21 19.97 6.25
C LYS A 273 21.24 21.26 5.43
N ALA A 274 20.58 21.27 4.27
CA ALA A 274 20.46 22.47 3.44
C ALA A 274 19.81 23.64 4.20
N ALA A 275 18.73 23.37 4.94
CA ALA A 275 18.08 24.37 5.76
C ALA A 275 19.01 24.91 6.86
N ALA A 276 19.77 24.05 7.53
CA ALA A 276 20.69 24.47 8.58
C ALA A 276 21.78 25.42 8.06
N GLU A 277 22.30 25.15 6.86
CA GLU A 277 23.30 26.00 6.19
C GLU A 277 22.72 27.38 5.82
N GLU A 278 21.57 27.42 5.14
CA GLU A 278 20.94 28.69 4.70
C GLU A 278 20.47 29.56 5.87
N VAL A 279 19.99 28.91 6.95
CA VAL A 279 19.54 29.58 8.18
C VAL A 279 20.72 30.14 8.97
N ALA A 280 21.82 29.36 9.09
CA ALA A 280 23.05 29.83 9.73
C ALA A 280 23.68 31.00 8.98
N ALA A 281 23.69 30.97 7.64
CA ALA A 281 24.22 32.05 6.80
C ALA A 281 23.51 33.40 7.04
N ARG A 282 22.28 33.39 7.54
CA ARG A 282 21.47 34.59 7.85
C ARG A 282 21.37 34.89 9.34
N SER A 283 22.18 34.23 10.18
CA SER A 283 22.15 34.37 11.65
C SER A 283 20.76 34.11 12.26
N LYS A 284 19.99 33.19 11.66
CA LYS A 284 18.70 32.73 12.16
C LYS A 284 18.87 31.36 12.85
N SER A 285 17.83 30.90 13.54
CA SER A 285 17.77 29.62 14.23
C SER A 285 16.87 28.64 13.47
N LEU A 286 17.30 27.38 13.40
CA LEU A 286 16.52 26.28 12.82
C LEU A 286 16.02 25.38 13.95
N GLU A 287 14.71 25.13 13.98
CA GLU A 287 14.11 24.10 14.83
C GLU A 287 13.47 23.05 13.94
N VAL A 288 13.83 21.78 14.15
CA VAL A 288 13.24 20.64 13.47
C VAL A 288 12.27 19.98 14.43
N VAL A 289 11.00 19.86 14.04
CA VAL A 289 9.93 19.39 14.93
C VAL A 289 9.04 18.37 14.24
N SER A 290 8.63 17.33 14.97
CA SER A 290 7.52 16.46 14.59
C SER A 290 6.30 16.89 15.39
N LEU A 291 5.38 17.64 14.77
CA LEU A 291 4.25 18.24 15.48
C LEU A 291 3.36 17.19 16.18
N GLU A 292 3.29 15.98 15.63
CA GLU A 292 2.58 14.84 16.21
C GLU A 292 3.14 14.36 17.55
N ASP A 293 4.40 14.65 17.87
CA ASP A 293 5.03 14.30 19.15
C ASP A 293 4.93 15.43 20.19
N GLU A 294 4.52 16.63 19.76
CA GLU A 294 4.50 17.82 20.61
C GLU A 294 3.11 18.04 21.22
N PRO A 295 3.01 18.39 22.51
CA PRO A 295 1.76 18.90 23.10
C PRO A 295 1.27 20.13 22.34
N PHE A 296 -0.05 20.32 22.25
CA PHE A 296 -0.60 21.39 21.40
C PHE A 296 -0.24 22.80 21.87
N SER A 297 -0.17 23.03 23.18
CA SER A 297 0.37 24.27 23.75
C SER A 297 1.76 24.59 23.19
N ARG A 298 2.65 23.59 23.13
CA ARG A 298 4.00 23.72 22.58
C ARG A 298 3.99 23.93 21.07
N GLN A 299 3.12 23.23 20.33
CA GLN A 299 2.94 23.48 18.89
C GLN A 299 2.60 24.96 18.64
N ARG A 300 1.64 25.52 19.39
CA ARG A 300 1.24 26.93 19.26
C ARG A 300 2.38 27.90 19.57
N GLU A 301 3.18 27.62 20.60
CA GLU A 301 4.37 28.43 20.91
C GLU A 301 5.40 28.43 19.76
N ILE A 302 5.69 27.24 19.21
CA ILE A 302 6.63 27.08 18.10
C ILE A 302 6.14 27.87 16.89
N LEU A 303 4.87 27.72 16.53
CA LEU A 303 4.26 28.35 15.35
C LEU A 303 4.12 29.86 15.51
N ALA A 304 3.71 30.35 16.68
CA ALA A 304 3.59 31.77 16.96
C ALA A 304 4.96 32.49 16.93
N ALA A 305 6.04 31.76 17.22
CA ALA A 305 7.41 32.25 17.16
C ALA A 305 8.08 32.05 15.79
N ALA A 306 7.47 31.31 14.86
CA ALA A 306 8.06 31.01 13.57
C ALA A 306 7.99 32.20 12.60
N ASP A 307 9.11 32.48 11.94
CA ASP A 307 9.20 33.41 10.80
C ASP A 307 9.00 32.70 9.47
N VAL A 308 9.58 31.51 9.37
CA VAL A 308 9.38 30.62 8.22
C VAL A 308 8.95 29.26 8.76
N LEU A 309 7.81 28.78 8.29
CA LEU A 309 7.36 27.41 8.50
C LEU A 309 7.59 26.62 7.22
N VAL A 310 8.46 25.62 7.28
CA VAL A 310 8.67 24.67 6.19
C VAL A 310 7.85 23.43 6.47
N ALA A 311 6.85 23.15 5.64
CA ALA A 311 5.92 22.04 5.83
C ALA A 311 5.56 21.37 4.50
N GLN A 312 5.36 20.04 4.54
CA GLN A 312 4.81 19.32 3.39
C GLN A 312 3.29 19.55 3.27
N TYR A 313 2.75 19.29 2.09
CA TYR A 313 1.31 19.28 1.83
C TYR A 313 0.55 18.39 2.84
N GLY A 314 -0.31 19.01 3.64
CA GLY A 314 -1.17 18.32 4.60
C GLY A 314 -1.43 19.11 5.87
N THR A 315 -1.79 18.39 6.93
CA THR A 315 -2.17 18.92 8.24
C THR A 315 -1.20 19.92 8.83
N ALA A 316 0.12 19.71 8.65
CA ALA A 316 1.14 20.64 9.14
C ALA A 316 1.00 22.05 8.54
N ALA A 317 0.62 22.17 7.26
CA ALA A 317 0.45 23.45 6.59
C ALA A 317 -0.77 24.25 7.09
N HIS A 318 -1.83 23.58 7.58
CA HIS A 318 -2.99 24.26 8.17
C HIS A 318 -2.68 25.01 9.48
N ASN A 319 -1.58 24.66 10.15
CA ASN A 319 -1.11 25.36 11.33
C ASN A 319 -0.62 26.79 11.04
N VAL A 320 -0.60 27.21 9.77
CA VAL A 320 -0.34 28.59 9.35
C VAL A 320 -1.25 29.61 10.04
N VAL A 321 -2.44 29.20 10.48
CA VAL A 321 -3.36 30.07 11.25
C VAL A 321 -2.73 30.57 12.55
N PHE A 322 -1.83 29.80 13.18
CA PHE A 322 -1.16 30.16 14.44
C PHE A 322 0.15 30.94 14.24
N MET A 323 0.59 31.13 12.99
CA MET A 323 1.79 31.92 12.71
C MET A 323 1.50 33.42 12.81
N ARG A 324 2.51 34.23 13.12
CA ARG A 324 2.34 35.69 13.16
C ARG A 324 2.15 36.29 11.76
N PRO A 325 1.39 37.40 11.61
CA PRO A 325 1.37 38.16 10.36
C PRO A 325 2.79 38.59 9.96
N GLY A 326 3.07 38.54 8.66
CA GLY A 326 4.39 38.82 8.08
C GLY A 326 5.37 37.65 8.08
N ALA A 327 4.99 36.50 8.65
CA ALA A 327 5.74 35.25 8.50
C ALA A 327 5.53 34.64 7.09
N VAL A 328 6.23 33.54 6.77
CA VAL A 328 6.14 32.83 5.49
C VAL A 328 5.93 31.33 5.69
N LEU A 329 4.98 30.76 4.94
CA LEU A 329 4.84 29.31 4.77
C LEU A 329 5.60 28.86 3.52
N LEU A 330 6.63 28.04 3.69
CA LEU A 330 7.28 27.31 2.61
C LEU A 330 6.63 25.92 2.49
N LEU A 331 5.79 25.76 1.47
CA LEU A 331 4.98 24.57 1.22
C LEU A 331 5.68 23.62 0.25
N LEU A 332 5.97 22.40 0.71
CA LEU A 332 6.55 21.32 -0.10
C LEU A 332 5.44 20.43 -0.68
N LEU A 333 5.38 20.34 -2.00
CA LEU A 333 4.31 19.68 -2.76
C LEU A 333 4.82 18.40 -3.41
N GLN A 334 3.97 17.38 -3.48
CA GLN A 334 4.25 16.12 -4.14
C GLN A 334 4.23 16.27 -5.67
N PRO A 335 4.78 15.30 -6.42
CA PRO A 335 4.71 15.31 -7.88
C PRO A 335 3.27 15.39 -8.38
N GLY A 336 2.97 16.40 -9.22
CA GLY A 336 1.63 16.66 -9.74
C GLY A 336 0.67 17.43 -8.81
N TRP A 337 1.11 17.89 -7.63
CA TRP A 337 0.22 18.55 -6.67
C TRP A 337 0.29 20.09 -6.66
N CYS A 338 1.08 20.70 -7.53
CA CYS A 338 1.35 22.13 -7.48
C CYS A 338 0.16 23.02 -7.79
N SER A 339 -0.72 22.55 -8.67
CA SER A 339 -2.03 23.17 -8.94
C SER A 339 -2.97 23.12 -7.74
N PHE A 340 -2.67 22.36 -6.69
CA PHE A 340 -3.42 22.31 -5.43
C PHE A 340 -2.74 23.07 -4.29
N ALA A 341 -1.70 23.87 -4.54
CA ALA A 341 -1.08 24.68 -3.48
C ALA A 341 -2.02 25.80 -2.97
N TRP A 342 -3.01 26.18 -3.79
CA TRP A 342 -3.78 27.40 -3.62
C TRP A 342 -4.58 27.47 -2.33
N HIS A 343 -5.08 26.36 -1.76
CA HIS A 343 -5.91 26.43 -0.55
C HIS A 343 -5.06 26.75 0.69
N TYR A 344 -3.86 26.17 0.81
CA TYR A 344 -2.91 26.57 1.85
C TYR A 344 -2.39 27.98 1.62
N ALA A 345 -2.12 28.34 0.36
CA ALA A 345 -1.67 29.69 0.02
C ALA A 345 -2.73 30.74 0.39
N LEU A 346 -3.99 30.46 0.12
CA LEU A 346 -5.09 31.34 0.47
C LEU A 346 -5.30 31.41 1.99
N GLN A 347 -5.23 30.29 2.71
CA GLN A 347 -5.30 30.28 4.17
C GLN A 347 -4.17 31.12 4.81
N ALA A 348 -2.94 30.97 4.30
CA ALA A 348 -1.80 31.76 4.71
C ALA A 348 -2.03 33.25 4.42
N ASN A 349 -2.43 33.60 3.20
CA ASN A 349 -2.73 34.98 2.80
C ASN A 349 -3.82 35.62 3.68
N LEU A 350 -4.88 34.87 4.01
CA LEU A 350 -5.93 35.32 4.94
C LEU A 350 -5.41 35.51 6.37
N SER A 351 -4.39 34.73 6.76
CA SER A 351 -3.68 34.85 8.05
C SER A 351 -2.68 36.01 8.08
N GLY A 352 -2.44 36.67 6.93
CA GLY A 352 -1.37 37.65 6.75
C GLY A 352 0.02 37.01 6.67
N VAL A 353 0.12 35.75 6.26
CA VAL A 353 1.35 34.97 6.10
C VAL A 353 1.63 34.81 4.60
N GLY A 354 2.86 35.10 4.15
CA GLY A 354 3.27 34.90 2.76
C GLY A 354 3.49 33.41 2.43
N THR A 355 3.58 33.05 1.14
CA THR A 355 3.73 31.64 0.74
C THR A 355 4.74 31.41 -0.37
N VAL A 356 5.72 30.54 -0.10
CA VAL A 356 6.61 29.99 -1.14
C VAL A 356 6.23 28.54 -1.37
N ARG A 357 6.10 28.11 -2.62
CA ARG A 357 5.74 26.73 -2.97
C ARG A 357 6.90 26.05 -3.69
N VAL A 358 7.17 24.81 -3.33
CA VAL A 358 8.19 23.95 -3.94
C VAL A 358 7.54 22.71 -4.48
N CYS A 359 7.67 22.49 -5.77
CA CYS A 359 7.10 21.38 -6.50
C CYS A 359 8.11 20.25 -6.59
N ALA A 360 7.76 19.06 -6.09
CA ALA A 360 8.57 17.88 -6.39
C ALA A 360 8.49 17.56 -7.89
N PRO A 361 9.62 17.25 -8.54
CA PRO A 361 9.64 16.89 -9.95
C PRO A 361 8.91 15.55 -10.18
N GLY A 362 8.35 15.38 -11.36
CA GLY A 362 7.73 14.15 -11.81
C GLY A 362 6.39 14.35 -12.50
N THR A 363 6.09 13.46 -13.46
CA THR A 363 4.88 13.54 -14.26
C THR A 363 3.64 13.55 -13.37
N PRO A 364 2.73 14.54 -13.56
CA PRO A 364 1.47 14.56 -12.83
C PRO A 364 0.77 13.24 -13.09
N ARG A 365 0.58 12.42 -12.06
CA ARG A 365 -0.41 11.36 -12.14
C ARG A 365 -1.76 12.07 -12.25
N ALA A 366 -2.36 12.04 -13.44
CA ALA A 366 -3.63 12.70 -13.71
C ALA A 366 -4.66 12.28 -12.63
N PHE A 367 -4.91 13.20 -11.69
CA PHE A 367 -5.81 12.97 -10.57
C PHE A 367 -7.12 13.68 -10.88
N ARG A 368 -8.18 12.92 -11.15
CA ARG A 368 -9.53 13.48 -11.33
C ARG A 368 -10.20 13.61 -9.97
N TRP A 369 -10.34 14.85 -9.50
CA TRP A 369 -11.28 15.12 -8.41
C TRP A 369 -12.70 14.91 -8.92
N THR A 370 -13.30 13.79 -8.57
CA THR A 370 -14.74 13.56 -8.71
C THR A 370 -15.44 13.84 -7.37
N HIS A 371 -16.75 14.09 -7.40
CA HIS A 371 -17.50 14.60 -6.24
C HIS A 371 -17.48 13.69 -4.99
N ARG A 372 -16.81 12.53 -5.08
CA ARG A 372 -16.59 11.53 -4.03
C ARG A 372 -15.13 11.07 -3.91
N ALA A 373 -14.16 11.77 -4.49
CA ALA A 373 -12.75 11.37 -4.49
C ALA A 373 -12.16 11.18 -3.08
N TRP A 374 -12.68 11.87 -2.07
CA TRP A 374 -12.34 11.68 -0.67
C TRP A 374 -12.89 10.41 0.00
N LEU A 375 -13.86 9.72 -0.60
CA LEU A 375 -14.41 8.46 -0.10
C LEU A 375 -13.76 7.27 -0.79
N GLN A 376 -13.12 7.47 -1.94
CA GLN A 376 -12.82 6.38 -2.86
C GLN A 376 -11.43 6.48 -3.55
N GLY A 377 -10.68 7.59 -3.44
CA GLY A 377 -9.35 7.85 -4.03
C GLY A 377 -8.31 6.73 -3.97
N PRO A 378 -7.36 6.59 -4.93
CA PRO A 378 -6.13 5.82 -4.71
C PRO A 378 -5.24 6.58 -3.72
N TRP A 379 -5.56 6.44 -2.42
CA TRP A 379 -4.82 7.05 -1.29
C TRP A 379 -3.33 6.77 -1.34
N ILE A 380 -2.90 5.74 -2.07
CA ILE A 380 -1.51 5.38 -2.28
C ILE A 380 -0.68 6.50 -2.94
N THR A 381 -1.27 7.36 -3.78
CA THR A 381 -0.54 8.53 -4.34
C THR A 381 -0.56 9.70 -3.39
N LYS A 382 -1.70 9.95 -2.74
CA LYS A 382 -1.86 11.01 -1.73
C LYS A 382 -0.89 10.81 -0.57
N ASP A 383 -0.63 9.57 -0.16
CA ASP A 383 0.20 9.26 1.00
C ASP A 383 1.60 8.72 0.64
N ALA A 384 1.96 8.74 -0.65
CA ALA A 384 3.29 8.34 -1.12
C ALA A 384 4.38 9.23 -0.52
N ALA A 385 5.48 8.58 -0.11
CA ALA A 385 6.72 9.27 0.18
C ALA A 385 7.29 9.89 -1.12
N PHE A 386 7.99 11.00 -1.01
CA PHE A 386 8.50 11.75 -2.16
C PHE A 386 9.81 12.48 -1.82
N GLU A 387 10.52 12.93 -2.85
CA GLU A 387 11.73 13.73 -2.73
C GLU A 387 11.46 15.15 -3.25
N ILE A 388 12.19 16.12 -2.71
CA ILE A 388 12.22 17.49 -3.21
C ILE A 388 13.65 17.77 -3.67
N ASP A 389 13.82 18.35 -4.86
CA ASP A 389 15.15 18.76 -5.32
C ASP A 389 15.81 19.72 -4.31
N GLU A 390 17.05 19.42 -3.91
CA GLU A 390 17.76 20.18 -2.88
C GLU A 390 18.02 21.62 -3.35
N SER A 391 18.34 21.81 -4.63
CA SER A 391 18.67 23.12 -5.19
C SER A 391 17.43 24.02 -5.22
N LEU A 392 16.29 23.47 -5.63
CA LEU A 392 14.99 24.13 -5.66
C LEU A 392 14.55 24.50 -4.25
N PHE A 393 14.71 23.57 -3.30
CA PHE A 393 14.45 23.81 -1.89
C PHE A 393 15.29 24.96 -1.33
N ARG A 394 16.60 25.00 -1.62
CA ARG A 394 17.49 26.10 -1.17
C ARG A 394 17.03 27.45 -1.72
N ARG A 395 16.76 27.54 -3.03
CA ARG A 395 16.26 28.79 -3.66
C ARG A 395 14.96 29.25 -3.01
N ALA A 396 14.03 28.33 -2.78
CA ALA A 396 12.76 28.63 -2.14
C ALA A 396 12.92 29.06 -0.67
N LEU A 397 13.82 28.42 0.07
CA LEU A 397 14.11 28.77 1.45
C LEU A 397 14.75 30.15 1.56
N VAL A 398 15.71 30.45 0.68
CA VAL A 398 16.28 31.79 0.52
C VAL A 398 15.20 32.83 0.26
N ALA A 399 14.31 32.58 -0.71
CA ALA A 399 13.20 33.49 -1.00
C ALA A 399 12.26 33.67 0.20
N ALA A 400 11.96 32.61 0.95
CA ALA A 400 11.14 32.68 2.16
C ALA A 400 11.83 33.45 3.30
N LEU A 401 13.16 33.31 3.42
CA LEU A 401 13.97 33.98 4.43
C LEU A 401 14.16 35.47 4.17
N ASP A 402 14.20 35.86 2.90
CA ASP A 402 14.46 37.22 2.42
C ASP A 402 13.16 38.01 2.13
N ALA A 403 11.98 37.37 2.23
CA ALA A 403 10.70 38.02 2.03
C ALA A 403 10.44 39.12 3.09
N GLU A 404 10.54 40.37 2.65
CA GLU A 404 10.11 41.53 3.44
C GLU A 404 8.57 41.63 3.39
N ASP A 405 7.95 41.67 4.57
CA ASP A 405 6.54 42.01 4.80
C ASP A 405 5.48 41.26 3.97
N GLY A 406 5.63 39.94 3.86
CA GLY A 406 4.50 39.01 3.66
C GLY A 406 3.92 38.95 2.24
N VAL A 407 4.58 39.50 1.23
CA VAL A 407 4.16 39.38 -0.18
C VAL A 407 5.23 38.67 -1.00
N ALA A 408 5.17 37.34 -0.98
CA ALA A 408 5.86 36.49 -1.93
C ALA A 408 4.91 35.34 -2.24
N VAL A 409 4.46 35.24 -3.50
CA VAL A 409 3.93 34.02 -4.11
C VAL A 409 4.93 33.67 -5.21
N PHE A 410 5.90 32.82 -4.87
CA PHE A 410 6.86 32.30 -5.84
C PHE A 410 6.53 30.83 -6.10
N GLY A 411 6.24 30.50 -7.37
CA GLY A 411 6.34 29.14 -7.87
C GLY A 411 7.68 29.01 -8.57
N LEU A 412 8.55 28.14 -8.07
CA LEU A 412 9.69 27.66 -8.84
C LEU A 412 9.26 26.32 -9.40
N GLU A 413 8.80 26.33 -10.64
CA GLU A 413 8.71 25.14 -11.47
C GLU A 413 10.04 25.05 -12.23
N GLU A 414 10.61 23.85 -12.37
CA GLU A 414 11.63 23.67 -13.39
C GLU A 414 10.92 23.90 -14.72
N GLU A 415 11.40 24.86 -15.51
CA GLU A 415 11.02 24.93 -16.92
C GLU A 415 11.57 23.63 -17.53
N ASP A 416 10.71 22.63 -17.68
CA ASP A 416 11.03 21.40 -18.41
C ASP A 416 11.27 21.82 -19.87
N ASP A 417 12.51 22.15 -20.21
CA ASP A 417 13.01 22.46 -21.57
C ASP A 417 12.99 21.23 -22.51
N ASP A 418 12.25 20.17 -22.16
CA ASP A 418 12.10 18.94 -22.95
C ASP A 418 11.07 19.13 -24.07
N ASP A 419 11.40 20.03 -25.02
CA ASP A 419 10.70 20.21 -26.31
C ASP A 419 11.17 19.18 -27.38
N ASP A 420 12.02 18.21 -27.03
CA ASP A 420 12.63 17.28 -27.98
C ASP A 420 11.97 15.88 -27.95
N ASP A 421 11.25 15.58 -29.04
CA ASP A 421 10.89 14.24 -29.55
C ASP A 421 9.91 13.37 -28.73
N GLU A 422 8.80 13.92 -28.21
CA GLU A 422 7.61 13.10 -27.97
C GLU A 422 7.08 12.60 -29.33
N GLU A 423 7.38 11.33 -29.65
CA GLU A 423 6.79 10.58 -30.77
C GLU A 423 5.29 10.90 -30.87
N GLU A 424 4.82 11.24 -32.08
CA GLU A 424 3.42 11.49 -32.45
C GLU A 424 2.52 10.27 -32.17
N ASP A 425 2.32 9.90 -30.91
CA ASP A 425 1.40 8.87 -30.49
C ASP A 425 -0.01 9.49 -30.45
N ASP A 426 -0.73 9.28 -31.55
CA ASP A 426 -2.18 9.42 -31.79
C ASP A 426 -2.99 10.33 -30.86
N ALA A 427 -3.52 11.41 -31.44
CA ALA A 427 -4.53 12.35 -30.93
C ALA A 427 -5.85 11.68 -30.48
N GLY A 428 -5.79 10.84 -29.45
CA GLY A 428 -6.85 9.89 -29.12
C GLY A 428 -7.91 10.46 -28.21
N GLY A 429 -9.16 10.56 -28.73
CA GLY A 429 -10.44 10.91 -28.07
C GLY A 429 -10.66 10.40 -26.65
N PRO A 430 -11.68 10.90 -25.92
CA PRO A 430 -11.90 10.50 -24.54
C PRO A 430 -12.21 9.00 -24.55
N ARG A 431 -11.61 8.24 -23.63
CA ARG A 431 -11.69 6.78 -23.65
C ARG A 431 -12.39 6.25 -22.41
N VAL A 432 -13.13 5.15 -22.57
CA VAL A 432 -13.61 4.38 -21.42
C VAL A 432 -12.55 3.36 -21.04
N HIS A 433 -12.26 3.20 -19.76
CA HIS A 433 -11.31 2.24 -19.25
C HIS A 433 -11.96 1.44 -18.13
N ALA A 434 -11.94 0.10 -18.20
CA ALA A 434 -12.35 -0.74 -17.08
C ALA A 434 -11.15 -0.97 -16.16
N SER A 435 -11.09 -0.29 -15.01
CA SER A 435 -9.89 -0.27 -14.17
C SER A 435 -9.85 -1.37 -13.10
N ASP A 436 -11.01 -1.91 -12.70
CA ASP A 436 -11.12 -2.99 -11.72
C ASP A 436 -12.39 -3.86 -11.92
N ALA A 437 -12.38 -5.06 -11.35
CA ALA A 437 -13.48 -6.00 -11.33
C ALA A 437 -13.53 -6.75 -9.99
N ARG A 438 -14.61 -6.58 -9.23
CA ARG A 438 -14.89 -7.32 -7.99
C ARG A 438 -15.97 -8.36 -8.24
N VAL A 439 -15.81 -9.57 -7.71
CA VAL A 439 -16.79 -10.64 -7.84
C VAL A 439 -17.25 -11.08 -6.45
N GLU A 440 -18.55 -11.07 -6.20
CA GLU A 440 -19.16 -11.54 -4.96
C GLU A 440 -20.24 -12.57 -5.23
N SER A 441 -20.51 -13.47 -4.29
CA SER A 441 -21.72 -14.29 -4.34
C SER A 441 -22.94 -13.49 -3.94
N GLU A 442 -23.96 -13.46 -4.80
CA GLU A 442 -25.25 -12.84 -4.52
C GLU A 442 -26.38 -13.77 -4.97
N GLY A 443 -27.05 -14.42 -4.02
CA GLY A 443 -28.22 -15.27 -4.30
C GLY A 443 -27.92 -16.49 -5.20
N GLY A 444 -26.69 -17.04 -5.12
CA GLY A 444 -26.28 -18.17 -5.97
C GLY A 444 -25.82 -17.79 -7.38
N LEU A 445 -25.89 -16.50 -7.73
CA LEU A 445 -25.22 -15.91 -8.89
C LEU A 445 -23.93 -15.22 -8.43
N ALA A 446 -23.08 -14.88 -9.41
CA ALA A 446 -21.95 -14.02 -9.18
C ALA A 446 -22.33 -12.58 -9.54
N LYS A 447 -22.08 -11.66 -8.61
CA LYS A 447 -22.18 -10.22 -8.78
C LYS A 447 -20.81 -9.68 -9.18
N VAL A 448 -20.65 -9.32 -10.45
CA VAL A 448 -19.43 -8.68 -10.97
C VAL A 448 -19.62 -7.17 -10.92
N MET A 449 -18.79 -6.46 -10.16
CA MET A 449 -18.79 -5.01 -10.05
C MET A 449 -17.56 -4.47 -10.80
N LEU A 450 -17.78 -3.81 -11.93
CA LEU A 450 -16.71 -3.31 -12.80
C LEU A 450 -16.52 -1.81 -12.65
N VAL A 451 -15.32 -1.38 -12.27
CA VAL A 451 -15.00 0.05 -12.20
C VAL A 451 -14.74 0.57 -13.60
N LEU A 452 -15.57 1.50 -14.08
CA LEU A 452 -15.43 2.11 -15.41
C LEU A 452 -15.02 3.59 -15.26
N GLU A 453 -13.88 3.95 -15.84
CA GLU A 453 -13.29 5.28 -15.82
C GLU A 453 -13.44 5.93 -17.19
N VAL A 454 -13.79 7.21 -17.22
CA VAL A 454 -13.68 8.03 -18.44
C VAL A 454 -12.36 8.79 -18.39
N VAL A 455 -11.39 8.36 -19.20
CA VAL A 455 -10.05 8.95 -19.27
C VAL A 455 -10.08 10.04 -20.35
N GLY A 456 -9.84 11.29 -19.95
CA GLY A 456 -9.57 12.36 -20.91
C GLY A 456 -8.17 12.20 -21.51
N ALA A 457 -7.92 12.75 -22.70
CA ALA A 457 -6.54 12.89 -23.18
C ALA A 457 -5.75 13.71 -22.16
N ALA A 458 -4.47 13.37 -22.01
CA ALA A 458 -3.55 14.23 -21.30
C ALA A 458 -3.62 15.63 -21.93
N PRO A 459 -3.82 16.71 -21.14
CA PRO A 459 -3.79 18.05 -21.68
C PRO A 459 -2.39 18.31 -22.24
N ARG A 460 -2.28 18.42 -23.56
CA ARG A 460 -1.09 19.03 -24.19
C ARG A 460 -1.20 20.53 -23.91
N ASN A 461 -0.21 21.09 -23.22
CA ASN A 461 0.05 22.53 -22.97
C ASN A 461 -1.14 23.48 -23.12
N ASP A 462 -1.66 24.02 -22.00
CA ASP A 462 -2.49 25.24 -21.81
C ASP A 462 -3.63 25.58 -22.80
N GLN A 463 -3.84 24.77 -23.83
CA GLN A 463 -4.91 24.86 -24.80
C GLN A 463 -5.84 23.69 -24.51
N GLU A 464 -6.95 24.01 -23.83
CA GLU A 464 -8.05 23.13 -23.40
C GLU A 464 -8.71 22.27 -24.49
N VAL A 465 -8.16 22.23 -25.71
CA VAL A 465 -8.85 21.73 -26.88
C VAL A 465 -7.90 20.80 -27.61
N LEU A 466 -8.07 19.49 -27.39
CA LEU A 466 -7.96 18.41 -28.38
C LEU A 466 -7.94 17.11 -27.58
N LEU A 467 -9.08 16.82 -26.95
CA LEU A 467 -10.14 16.11 -27.66
C LEU A 467 -11.48 16.86 -27.79
N GLY A 468 -11.44 18.18 -27.58
CA GLY A 468 -12.51 19.11 -28.00
C GLY A 468 -13.82 19.06 -27.22
N LEU A 469 -13.88 18.33 -26.10
CA LEU A 469 -15.00 18.43 -25.17
C LEU A 469 -14.52 19.16 -23.92
N PRO A 470 -14.92 20.43 -23.73
CA PRO A 470 -14.72 21.15 -22.48
C PRO A 470 -15.15 20.28 -21.29
N ARG A 471 -14.55 20.49 -20.12
CA ARG A 471 -14.90 19.75 -18.90
C ARG A 471 -16.41 19.82 -18.63
N GLU A 472 -17.01 20.96 -18.94
CA GLU A 472 -18.44 21.24 -18.91
C GLU A 472 -19.27 20.28 -19.77
N VAL A 473 -18.72 19.75 -20.88
CA VAL A 473 -19.40 18.80 -21.75
C VAL A 473 -19.34 17.38 -21.19
N LEU A 474 -18.22 16.96 -20.60
CA LEU A 474 -18.16 15.69 -19.87
C LEU A 474 -19.06 15.70 -18.62
N ASP A 475 -19.21 16.87 -17.99
CA ASP A 475 -20.11 17.09 -16.86
C ASP A 475 -21.57 17.29 -17.29
N SER A 476 -21.84 17.46 -18.59
CA SER A 476 -23.19 17.64 -19.13
C SER A 476 -23.93 16.31 -19.37
N GLU A 477 -25.25 16.41 -19.53
CA GLU A 477 -26.13 15.32 -19.96
C GLU A 477 -25.84 14.79 -21.38
N ARG A 478 -24.99 15.49 -22.13
CA ARG A 478 -24.73 15.23 -23.55
C ARG A 478 -23.80 14.05 -23.77
N VAL A 479 -22.90 13.78 -22.81
CA VAL A 479 -21.97 12.64 -22.89
C VAL A 479 -22.52 11.50 -22.05
N ARG A 480 -22.71 10.34 -22.68
CA ARG A 480 -23.21 9.12 -22.05
C ARG A 480 -22.17 8.01 -22.12
N LEU A 481 -21.96 7.29 -21.02
CA LEU A 481 -21.26 6.01 -21.02
C LEU A 481 -22.28 4.91 -21.34
N CYS A 482 -22.11 4.22 -22.44
CA CYS A 482 -22.95 3.12 -22.89
C CYS A 482 -22.26 1.78 -22.68
N VAL A 483 -23.03 0.78 -22.25
CA VAL A 483 -22.57 -0.59 -22.04
C VAL A 483 -23.54 -1.59 -22.65
N ALA A 484 -23.04 -2.60 -23.36
CA ALA A 484 -23.86 -3.70 -23.91
C ALA A 484 -23.31 -5.08 -23.49
N ALA A 485 -24.22 -5.97 -23.08
CA ALA A 485 -23.94 -7.35 -22.68
C ALA A 485 -25.09 -8.30 -23.11
N PRO A 486 -24.84 -9.34 -23.93
CA PRO A 486 -23.64 -9.60 -24.72
C PRO A 486 -23.42 -8.55 -25.82
N VAL A 487 -22.29 -8.61 -26.54
CA VAL A 487 -22.01 -7.75 -27.69
C VAL A 487 -23.17 -7.86 -28.71
N GLY A 488 -23.84 -6.75 -28.99
CA GLY A 488 -25.02 -6.68 -29.89
C GLY A 488 -26.38 -6.63 -29.20
N ALA A 489 -26.45 -6.70 -27.86
CA ALA A 489 -27.65 -6.41 -27.09
C ALA A 489 -27.93 -4.89 -27.00
N ASP A 490 -29.15 -4.53 -26.58
CA ASP A 490 -29.52 -3.14 -26.32
C ASP A 490 -28.56 -2.50 -25.31
N ALA A 491 -28.02 -1.35 -25.68
CA ALA A 491 -27.07 -0.60 -24.86
C ALA A 491 -27.78 0.05 -23.68
N ALA A 492 -27.24 -0.14 -22.47
CA ALA A 492 -27.60 0.68 -21.34
C ALA A 492 -26.67 1.89 -21.29
N CYS A 493 -27.21 3.09 -21.46
CA CYS A 493 -26.44 4.33 -21.48
C CYS A 493 -26.71 5.16 -20.22
N PHE A 494 -25.64 5.66 -19.62
CA PHE A 494 -25.63 6.43 -18.38
C PHE A 494 -24.95 7.76 -18.58
N LYS A 495 -25.21 8.75 -17.74
CA LYS A 495 -24.48 10.02 -17.78
C LYS A 495 -22.99 9.75 -17.50
N ALA A 496 -22.09 10.20 -18.37
CA ALA A 496 -20.66 9.98 -18.17
C ALA A 496 -20.15 10.63 -16.88
N SER A 497 -20.74 11.75 -16.47
CA SER A 497 -20.46 12.42 -15.19
C SER A 497 -20.83 11.61 -13.95
N ALA A 498 -21.66 10.57 -14.08
CA ALA A 498 -21.95 9.61 -13.01
C ALA A 498 -20.85 8.55 -12.84
N PHE A 499 -19.90 8.47 -13.78
CA PHE A 499 -18.79 7.51 -13.78
C PHE A 499 -17.48 8.21 -13.46
N ASN A 500 -16.97 7.97 -12.26
CA ASN A 500 -15.62 8.34 -11.84
C ASN A 500 -14.72 7.11 -11.75
N GLU A 501 -13.45 7.27 -11.35
CA GLU A 501 -12.53 6.14 -11.18
C GLU A 501 -12.94 5.13 -10.08
N PHE A 502 -14.16 5.23 -9.51
CA PHE A 502 -14.70 4.38 -8.45
C PHE A 502 -16.15 3.93 -8.68
N SER A 503 -16.79 4.40 -9.75
CA SER A 503 -18.15 4.00 -10.12
C SER A 503 -18.13 2.58 -10.66
N THR A 504 -18.95 1.69 -10.10
CA THR A 504 -19.11 0.35 -10.65
C THR A 504 -20.32 0.18 -11.53
N LEU A 505 -20.13 -0.64 -12.55
CA LEU A 505 -21.17 -1.34 -13.27
C LEU A 505 -21.35 -2.72 -12.65
N ASP A 506 -22.51 -2.94 -12.03
CA ASP A 506 -22.85 -4.21 -11.40
C ASP A 506 -23.55 -5.14 -12.41
N LEU A 507 -23.07 -6.38 -12.50
CA LEU A 507 -23.55 -7.41 -13.41
C LEU A 507 -23.86 -8.66 -12.60
N ARG A 508 -25.04 -9.25 -12.83
CA ARG A 508 -25.38 -10.54 -12.26
C ARG A 508 -25.28 -11.61 -13.32
N VAL A 509 -24.39 -12.56 -13.10
CA VAL A 509 -24.01 -13.60 -14.07
C VAL A 509 -23.91 -14.94 -13.36
N ALA A 510 -24.13 -16.05 -14.07
CA ALA A 510 -23.97 -17.35 -13.46
C ALA A 510 -22.48 -17.62 -13.15
N TRP A 511 -22.21 -18.36 -12.07
CA TRP A 511 -20.86 -18.88 -11.84
C TRP A 511 -20.41 -19.72 -13.04
N GLN A 512 -19.13 -19.66 -13.36
CA GLN A 512 -18.49 -20.27 -14.54
C GLN A 512 -18.91 -19.66 -15.89
N GLU A 513 -19.82 -18.69 -15.91
CA GLU A 513 -20.23 -18.00 -17.14
C GLU A 513 -19.11 -17.06 -17.62
N ARG A 514 -18.95 -17.00 -18.95
CA ARG A 514 -18.08 -16.04 -19.62
C ARG A 514 -18.92 -14.84 -20.01
N VAL A 515 -18.47 -13.66 -19.62
CA VAL A 515 -19.19 -12.41 -19.81
C VAL A 515 -18.33 -11.50 -20.68
N THR A 516 -18.88 -11.00 -21.78
CA THR A 516 -18.23 -10.00 -22.64
C THR A 516 -19.08 -8.74 -22.66
N LEU A 517 -18.46 -7.62 -22.39
CA LEU A 517 -19.06 -6.30 -22.34
C LEU A 517 -18.38 -5.39 -23.34
N ARG A 518 -19.19 -4.61 -24.04
CA ARG A 518 -18.75 -3.50 -24.88
C ARG A 518 -19.09 -2.21 -24.15
N CYS A 519 -18.12 -1.34 -23.91
CA CYS A 519 -18.29 -0.04 -23.27
C CYS A 519 -17.81 1.08 -24.21
N TRP A 520 -18.56 2.16 -24.35
CA TRP A 520 -18.19 3.31 -25.18
C TRP A 520 -18.81 4.60 -24.66
N LEU A 521 -18.29 5.74 -25.08
CA LEU A 521 -18.92 7.05 -24.89
C LEU A 521 -19.80 7.41 -26.08
N GLU A 522 -20.89 8.08 -25.82
CA GLU A 522 -21.82 8.59 -26.80
C GLU A 522 -22.02 10.09 -26.53
N LEU A 523 -21.97 10.93 -27.57
CA LEU A 523 -22.23 12.36 -27.49
C LEU A 523 -23.49 12.68 -28.31
N ASP A 524 -24.53 13.20 -27.65
CA ASP A 524 -25.80 13.60 -28.27
C ASP A 524 -26.41 12.51 -29.19
N GLY A 525 -26.38 11.23 -28.78
CA GLY A 525 -26.89 10.12 -29.60
C GLY A 525 -25.84 9.48 -30.52
N THR A 526 -24.65 10.06 -30.65
CA THR A 526 -23.60 9.58 -31.56
C THR A 526 -22.47 8.87 -30.81
N GLU A 527 -22.23 7.60 -31.13
CA GLU A 527 -21.12 6.83 -30.57
C GLU A 527 -19.76 7.45 -30.94
N LEU A 528 -18.91 7.65 -29.93
CA LEU A 528 -17.53 8.10 -30.10
C LEU A 528 -16.64 6.87 -30.31
N ALA A 529 -16.44 6.44 -31.55
CA ALA A 529 -15.72 5.19 -31.86
C ALA A 529 -14.33 5.07 -31.20
N ALA A 530 -13.60 6.18 -31.01
CA ALA A 530 -12.29 6.20 -30.35
C ALA A 530 -12.34 5.88 -28.83
N SER A 531 -13.54 5.85 -28.24
CA SER A 531 -13.74 5.64 -26.80
C SER A 531 -14.00 4.18 -26.41
N GLU A 532 -14.16 3.31 -27.41
CA GLU A 532 -14.63 1.94 -27.24
C GLU A 532 -13.61 1.06 -26.51
N THR A 533 -14.12 0.32 -25.52
CA THR A 533 -13.39 -0.66 -24.72
C THR A 533 -14.22 -1.92 -24.55
N TYR A 534 -13.55 -3.07 -24.60
CA TYR A 534 -14.16 -4.35 -24.32
C TYR A 534 -13.62 -4.89 -22.99
N TRP A 535 -14.53 -5.39 -22.15
CA TRP A 535 -14.18 -6.19 -20.99
C TRP A 535 -14.67 -7.61 -21.21
N THR A 536 -13.90 -8.61 -20.83
CA THR A 536 -14.38 -10.00 -20.80
C THR A 536 -13.74 -10.75 -19.66
N GLY A 537 -14.52 -11.57 -18.96
CA GLY A 537 -14.00 -12.42 -17.89
C GLY A 537 -14.85 -13.67 -17.70
N ARG A 538 -14.24 -14.73 -17.14
CA ARG A 538 -14.97 -15.90 -16.64
C ARG A 538 -15.06 -15.80 -15.11
N VAL A 539 -16.27 -15.98 -14.58
CA VAL A 539 -16.53 -15.76 -13.15
C VAL A 539 -16.46 -17.07 -12.38
N VAL A 540 -15.26 -17.43 -11.90
CA VAL A 540 -15.00 -18.76 -11.31
C VAL A 540 -14.93 -18.78 -9.78
N ALA A 541 -14.64 -17.64 -9.14
CA ALA A 541 -14.55 -17.50 -7.68
C ALA A 541 -14.80 -16.05 -7.26
N GLU A 542 -15.12 -15.85 -5.98
CA GLU A 542 -15.20 -14.50 -5.40
C GLU A 542 -13.82 -13.83 -5.46
N THR A 543 -13.81 -12.55 -5.84
CA THR A 543 -12.61 -11.72 -5.88
C THR A 543 -12.92 -10.42 -5.15
N PRO A 544 -12.12 -10.00 -4.14
CA PRO A 544 -12.46 -8.84 -3.30
C PRO A 544 -12.36 -7.47 -4.00
N GLY A 545 -12.17 -7.42 -5.32
CA GLY A 545 -11.78 -6.21 -6.05
C GLY A 545 -10.31 -5.95 -5.78
N LEU A 546 -9.51 -5.81 -6.84
CA LEU A 546 -8.07 -5.93 -6.71
C LEU A 546 -7.33 -4.64 -6.99
N GLY A 547 -7.97 -3.55 -7.41
CA GLY A 547 -7.23 -2.40 -7.87
C GLY A 547 -6.20 -2.82 -8.92
N LEU A 548 -6.63 -2.82 -10.19
CA LEU A 548 -5.88 -3.10 -11.42
C LEU A 548 -5.85 -4.61 -11.78
N ALA A 549 -6.07 -5.13 -13.01
CA ALA A 549 -6.50 -4.70 -14.37
C ALA A 549 -6.90 -5.98 -15.19
N THR A 550 -7.45 -5.96 -16.43
CA THR A 550 -6.69 -5.95 -17.72
C THR A 550 -7.52 -5.51 -18.97
N ILE A 551 -6.99 -4.56 -19.77
CA ILE A 551 -6.62 -4.55 -21.23
C ILE A 551 -7.46 -5.42 -22.21
N THR A 552 -8.05 -4.94 -23.33
CA THR A 552 -7.48 -4.20 -24.48
C THR A 552 -8.56 -3.42 -25.25
N HIS A 553 -8.23 -2.20 -25.70
CA HIS A 553 -8.80 -1.61 -26.93
C HIS A 553 -8.38 -2.49 -28.12
N SER A 554 -9.15 -3.54 -28.40
CA SER A 554 -9.17 -4.09 -29.74
C SER A 554 -10.35 -3.44 -30.46
N PRO A 555 -10.16 -2.84 -31.66
CA PRO A 555 -11.29 -2.34 -32.46
C PRO A 555 -12.27 -3.45 -32.88
N ARG A 556 -12.03 -4.72 -32.51
CA ARG A 556 -12.90 -5.88 -32.75
C ARG A 556 -12.82 -6.94 -31.63
N PRO A 557 -13.91 -7.67 -31.36
CA PRO A 557 -13.91 -8.77 -30.40
C PRO A 557 -12.86 -9.81 -30.78
N ILE A 558 -12.01 -10.18 -29.81
CA ILE A 558 -11.24 -11.43 -29.86
C ILE A 558 -12.27 -12.55 -30.09
N SER A 559 -12.02 -13.44 -31.06
CA SER A 559 -12.92 -14.55 -31.40
C SER A 559 -13.49 -15.21 -30.13
N ALA A 560 -14.78 -15.58 -30.14
CA ALA A 560 -15.58 -16.05 -29.00
C ALA A 560 -14.93 -17.12 -28.09
N ASP A 561 -13.87 -17.77 -28.56
CA ASP A 561 -13.16 -18.83 -27.87
C ASP A 561 -11.96 -18.34 -27.02
N GLY A 562 -11.41 -17.14 -27.26
CA GLY A 562 -10.24 -16.61 -26.52
C GLY A 562 -10.58 -16.07 -25.13
N GLU A 563 -9.86 -16.53 -24.10
CA GLU A 563 -10.01 -16.09 -22.70
C GLU A 563 -9.39 -14.69 -22.49
N PRO A 564 -10.13 -13.71 -21.94
CA PRO A 564 -9.53 -12.42 -21.60
C PRO A 564 -9.23 -12.30 -20.11
N LEU A 565 -8.24 -11.46 -19.83
CA LEU A 565 -7.34 -11.53 -18.69
C LEU A 565 -7.82 -10.66 -17.52
N VAL A 566 -7.58 -11.08 -16.27
CA VAL A 566 -7.58 -10.21 -15.08
C VAL A 566 -6.28 -10.47 -14.31
N LEU A 567 -5.32 -9.53 -14.32
CA LEU A 567 -4.07 -9.62 -13.54
C LEU A 567 -4.17 -8.73 -12.30
N ASP A 568 -3.72 -9.21 -11.14
CA ASP A 568 -3.39 -8.34 -9.99
C ASP A 568 -1.92 -7.91 -10.14
N TRP A 569 -1.68 -6.60 -10.22
CA TRP A 569 -0.36 -6.05 -10.56
C TRP A 569 0.49 -5.79 -9.32
N ARG A 570 -0.12 -5.79 -8.13
CA ARG A 570 0.56 -5.46 -6.87
C ARG A 570 1.45 -6.60 -6.38
N VAL A 571 1.35 -7.77 -6.98
CA VAL A 571 2.28 -8.88 -6.73
C VAL A 571 3.62 -8.73 -7.43
N PHE A 572 3.75 -7.72 -8.28
CA PHE A 572 4.98 -7.42 -8.99
C PHE A 572 5.65 -6.21 -8.34
N ARG A 573 6.96 -6.31 -8.10
CA ARG A 573 7.73 -5.18 -7.55
C ARG A 573 8.11 -4.22 -8.69
N PRO A 574 8.21 -2.89 -8.45
CA PRO A 574 8.79 -1.97 -9.42
C PRO A 574 10.16 -2.44 -9.89
N GLY A 575 10.43 -2.38 -11.20
CA GLY A 575 11.68 -2.85 -11.81
C GLY A 575 11.78 -4.37 -11.98
N GLU A 576 10.75 -5.13 -11.60
CA GLU A 576 10.69 -6.56 -11.88
C GLU A 576 10.43 -6.84 -13.35
N THR A 577 11.09 -7.86 -13.90
CA THR A 577 10.84 -8.35 -15.26
C THR A 577 9.89 -9.54 -15.22
N LEU A 578 8.81 -9.47 -15.98
CA LEU A 578 7.93 -10.58 -16.30
C LEU A 578 8.51 -11.34 -17.49
N GLU A 579 8.81 -12.62 -17.30
CA GLU A 579 9.23 -13.55 -18.35
C GLU A 579 8.17 -14.63 -18.54
N VAL A 580 7.51 -14.66 -19.69
CA VAL A 580 6.51 -15.70 -20.02
C VAL A 580 6.81 -16.27 -21.39
N ALA A 581 7.15 -17.55 -21.42
CA ALA A 581 7.45 -18.28 -22.63
C ALA A 581 6.18 -18.91 -23.23
N VAL A 582 6.00 -18.75 -24.54
CA VAL A 582 4.83 -19.21 -25.31
C VAL A 582 5.22 -19.68 -26.70
N ALA A 583 4.45 -20.57 -27.30
CA ALA A 583 4.73 -21.05 -28.65
C ALA A 583 4.46 -19.96 -29.72
N SER A 584 5.51 -19.53 -30.42
CA SER A 584 5.44 -18.54 -31.50
C SER A 584 4.79 -19.06 -32.78
N ARG A 585 4.19 -18.16 -33.58
CA ARG A 585 3.55 -18.48 -34.87
C ARG A 585 4.42 -19.26 -35.85
N ARG A 586 5.74 -19.13 -35.78
CA ARG A 586 6.68 -19.73 -36.73
C ARG A 586 7.14 -21.14 -36.34
N GLY A 587 6.64 -21.68 -35.23
CA GLY A 587 7.16 -22.93 -34.65
C GLY A 587 8.47 -22.66 -33.92
N GLY A 588 8.40 -22.57 -32.60
CA GLY A 588 9.50 -22.18 -31.71
C GLY A 588 8.95 -21.45 -30.48
N GLU A 589 9.71 -21.40 -29.39
CA GLU A 589 9.34 -20.69 -28.17
C GLU A 589 9.68 -19.20 -28.29
N ALA A 590 8.75 -18.32 -27.88
CA ALA A 590 8.96 -16.88 -27.79
C ALA A 590 8.68 -16.45 -26.36
N THR A 591 9.58 -15.66 -25.77
CA THR A 591 9.45 -15.17 -24.40
C THR A 591 9.05 -13.71 -24.42
N LEU A 592 7.89 -13.39 -23.82
CA LEU A 592 7.57 -12.03 -23.45
C LEU A 592 8.49 -11.65 -22.29
N VAL A 593 9.31 -10.61 -22.48
CA VAL A 593 10.11 -9.98 -21.43
C VAL A 593 9.58 -8.56 -21.27
N ALA A 594 8.98 -8.26 -20.12
CA ALA A 594 8.40 -6.94 -19.89
C ALA A 594 8.73 -6.43 -18.48
N ARG A 595 9.24 -5.20 -18.40
CA ARG A 595 9.48 -4.52 -17.14
C ARG A 595 8.16 -4.01 -16.54
N LEU A 596 8.07 -4.07 -15.22
CA LEU A 596 6.85 -3.83 -14.44
C LEU A 596 6.88 -2.48 -13.70
N ASP A 597 7.84 -1.62 -14.05
CA ASP A 597 8.02 -0.26 -13.54
C ASP A 597 6.88 0.69 -13.94
N VAL A 598 6.20 0.45 -15.07
CA VAL A 598 5.07 1.27 -15.53
C VAL A 598 3.88 0.40 -15.93
N ARG A 599 2.75 0.52 -15.21
CA ARG A 599 1.50 -0.25 -15.43
C ARG A 599 1.04 -0.25 -16.90
N LEU A 600 1.12 0.91 -17.56
CA LEU A 600 0.74 1.10 -18.96
C LEU A 600 1.74 0.44 -19.93
N GLU A 601 2.98 0.25 -19.52
CA GLU A 601 4.05 -0.28 -20.37
C GLU A 601 3.97 -1.81 -20.49
N LEU A 602 3.71 -2.57 -19.41
CA LEU A 602 3.42 -4.00 -19.52
C LEU A 602 2.19 -4.22 -20.42
N GLN A 603 1.17 -3.37 -20.27
CA GLN A 603 -0.02 -3.43 -21.11
C GLN A 603 0.29 -3.23 -22.60
N ARG A 604 1.06 -2.19 -22.91
CA ARG A 604 1.55 -1.91 -24.27
C ARG A 604 2.41 -3.06 -24.79
N ASN A 605 3.28 -3.62 -23.95
CA ASN A 605 4.20 -4.72 -24.29
C ASN A 605 3.45 -6.02 -24.58
N VAL A 606 2.49 -6.42 -23.75
CA VAL A 606 1.64 -7.60 -23.99
C VAL A 606 0.82 -7.41 -25.27
N ALA A 607 0.19 -6.24 -25.45
CA ALA A 607 -0.60 -5.96 -26.65
C ALA A 607 0.27 -5.92 -27.92
N ALA A 608 1.44 -5.30 -27.86
CA ALA A 608 2.41 -5.28 -28.95
C ALA A 608 2.95 -6.67 -29.26
N PHE A 609 3.28 -7.47 -28.25
CA PHE A 609 3.77 -8.84 -28.39
C PHE A 609 2.70 -9.75 -28.98
N CYS A 610 1.45 -9.65 -28.51
CA CYS A 610 0.32 -10.35 -29.11
C CYS A 610 0.12 -9.95 -30.58
N ARG A 611 0.13 -8.66 -30.92
CA ARG A 611 -0.04 -8.21 -32.32
C ARG A 611 1.11 -8.65 -33.24
N ARG A 612 2.35 -8.52 -32.78
CA ARG A 612 3.55 -8.70 -33.62
C ARG A 612 4.06 -10.15 -33.66
N VAL A 613 3.92 -10.92 -32.57
CA VAL A 613 4.61 -12.22 -32.40
C VAL A 613 3.66 -13.42 -32.41
N LEU A 614 2.57 -13.38 -31.65
CA LEU A 614 1.68 -14.54 -31.44
C LEU A 614 0.42 -14.54 -32.31
N GLY A 615 -0.08 -13.34 -32.58
CA GLY A 615 -1.42 -13.01 -33.04
C GLY A 615 -2.58 -13.68 -32.29
N GLU A 616 -3.80 -13.44 -32.77
CA GLU A 616 -5.02 -13.52 -31.97
C GLU A 616 -5.23 -14.86 -31.24
N VAL A 617 -5.15 -15.99 -31.96
CA VAL A 617 -5.43 -17.32 -31.38
C VAL A 617 -4.45 -17.71 -30.27
N ARG A 618 -3.17 -17.32 -30.37
CA ARG A 618 -2.14 -17.69 -29.39
C ARG A 618 -1.93 -16.63 -28.30
N CYS A 619 -2.60 -15.50 -28.40
CA CYS A 619 -2.61 -14.49 -27.34
C CYS A 619 -3.36 -14.99 -26.09
N ALA A 620 -4.31 -15.93 -26.26
CA ALA A 620 -4.97 -16.61 -25.16
C ALA A 620 -3.99 -17.45 -24.32
N ASP A 621 -3.06 -18.17 -24.97
CA ASP A 621 -2.03 -18.97 -24.27
C ASP A 621 -1.11 -18.10 -23.42
N LEU A 622 -0.68 -16.94 -23.95
CA LEU A 622 0.11 -15.96 -23.19
C LEU A 622 -0.67 -15.42 -22.01
N THR A 623 -1.94 -15.11 -22.23
CA THR A 623 -2.85 -14.61 -21.21
C THR A 623 -2.99 -15.61 -20.06
N GLU A 624 -3.26 -16.88 -20.36
CA GLU A 624 -3.37 -17.95 -19.37
C GLU A 624 -2.06 -18.16 -18.59
N ALA A 625 -0.91 -18.09 -19.28
CA ALA A 625 0.39 -18.24 -18.66
C ALA A 625 0.73 -17.08 -17.69
N VAL A 626 0.41 -15.83 -18.07
CA VAL A 626 0.61 -14.66 -17.19
C VAL A 626 -0.33 -14.73 -15.98
N ASP A 627 -1.57 -15.16 -16.17
CA ASP A 627 -2.58 -15.34 -15.11
C ASP A 627 -2.19 -16.43 -14.11
N ALA A 628 -1.77 -17.60 -14.61
CA ALA A 628 -1.26 -18.68 -13.77
C ALA A 628 -0.04 -18.25 -12.95
N LEU A 629 0.80 -17.36 -13.49
CA LEU A 629 1.93 -16.79 -12.76
C LEU A 629 1.48 -15.77 -11.71
N ALA A 630 0.56 -14.86 -12.05
CA ALA A 630 0.02 -13.87 -11.12
C ALA A 630 -0.71 -14.53 -9.94
N ARG A 631 -1.55 -15.54 -10.19
CA ARG A 631 -2.21 -16.35 -9.14
C ARG A 631 -1.21 -17.01 -8.21
N ARG A 632 -0.17 -17.65 -8.77
CA ARG A 632 0.89 -18.29 -7.98
C ARG A 632 1.60 -17.27 -7.08
N ARG A 633 1.88 -16.07 -7.58
CA ARG A 633 2.48 -14.98 -6.81
C ARG A 633 1.57 -14.43 -5.73
N LEU A 634 0.30 -14.17 -6.04
CA LEU A 634 -0.71 -13.74 -5.06
C LEU A 634 -0.82 -14.72 -3.91
N ARG A 635 -0.86 -16.01 -4.23
CA ARG A 635 -0.95 -17.08 -3.26
C ARG A 635 0.31 -17.14 -2.40
N ALA A 636 1.50 -17.07 -3.00
CA ALA A 636 2.76 -17.01 -2.28
C ALA A 636 2.79 -15.81 -1.32
N ALA A 637 2.42 -14.61 -1.79
CA ALA A 637 2.35 -13.41 -0.97
C ALA A 637 1.37 -13.56 0.21
N ARG A 638 0.15 -14.09 -0.01
CA ARG A 638 -0.84 -14.34 1.05
C ARG A 638 -0.35 -15.33 2.11
N LEU A 639 0.49 -16.29 1.72
CA LEU A 639 1.06 -17.28 2.63
C LEU A 639 2.38 -16.80 3.28
N GLY A 640 2.85 -15.60 2.93
CA GLY A 640 4.15 -15.08 3.37
C GLY A 640 5.32 -15.90 2.84
N LEU A 641 5.21 -16.42 1.62
CA LEU A 641 6.23 -17.20 0.93
C LEU A 641 6.96 -16.33 -0.12
N PRO A 642 8.24 -16.60 -0.40
CA PRO A 642 8.96 -15.88 -1.44
C PRO A 642 8.38 -16.14 -2.84
N ILE A 643 8.64 -15.21 -3.74
CA ILE A 643 8.23 -15.27 -5.14
C ILE A 643 9.09 -16.31 -5.88
N ALA A 644 8.46 -17.13 -6.73
CA ALA A 644 9.17 -18.06 -7.59
C ALA A 644 10.07 -17.31 -8.59
N GLN A 645 11.31 -17.78 -8.75
CA GLN A 645 12.29 -17.23 -9.68
C GLN A 645 12.39 -18.15 -10.89
N ALA A 646 11.91 -17.69 -12.03
CA ALA A 646 11.96 -18.44 -13.29
C ALA A 646 13.40 -18.62 -13.78
N THR A 647 14.16 -17.52 -13.84
CA THR A 647 15.55 -17.49 -14.28
C THR A 647 16.36 -16.59 -13.33
N PRO A 648 17.55 -17.01 -12.86
CA PRO A 648 18.42 -16.15 -12.07
C PRO A 648 19.15 -15.13 -12.97
N THR A 649 19.27 -13.88 -12.51
CA THR A 649 20.03 -12.82 -13.20
C THR A 649 20.98 -12.12 -12.23
N ARG A 650 21.89 -11.28 -12.74
CA ARG A 650 22.78 -10.46 -11.92
C ARG A 650 22.02 -9.53 -10.97
N GLU A 651 20.95 -8.91 -11.47
CA GLU A 651 20.11 -7.97 -10.73
C GLU A 651 19.22 -8.68 -9.72
N ARG A 652 18.92 -9.97 -9.97
CA ARG A 652 18.08 -10.82 -9.13
C ARG A 652 18.74 -12.19 -8.95
N PRO A 653 19.83 -12.26 -8.16
CA PRO A 653 20.58 -13.49 -8.06
C PRO A 653 19.80 -14.54 -7.28
N PHE A 654 20.09 -15.81 -7.56
CA PHE A 654 19.73 -16.93 -6.69
C PHE A 654 20.81 -17.15 -5.63
N VAL A 655 20.39 -17.35 -4.38
CA VAL A 655 21.31 -17.65 -3.27
C VAL A 655 20.90 -18.94 -2.57
N PHE A 656 21.74 -19.97 -2.63
CA PHE A 656 21.62 -21.15 -1.76
C PHE A 656 22.50 -20.98 -0.51
N LEU A 657 21.85 -20.71 0.61
CA LEU A 657 22.46 -20.69 1.95
C LEU A 657 22.57 -22.14 2.45
N HIS A 658 23.71 -22.76 2.18
CA HIS A 658 23.98 -24.16 2.51
C HIS A 658 24.40 -24.29 3.97
N ASN A 659 23.50 -24.78 4.83
CA ASN A 659 23.86 -25.21 6.18
C ASN A 659 24.63 -26.54 6.14
N GLU A 660 25.69 -26.70 6.93
CA GLU A 660 26.49 -27.93 6.91
C GLU A 660 25.66 -29.15 7.32
N LYS A 661 25.87 -30.26 6.59
CA LYS A 661 25.24 -31.58 6.83
C LYS A 661 23.74 -31.63 6.58
N THR A 662 23.25 -30.82 5.66
CA THR A 662 21.86 -30.83 5.17
C THR A 662 21.76 -31.31 3.71
N ALA A 663 22.61 -32.26 3.30
CA ALA A 663 22.76 -32.77 1.93
C ALA A 663 23.14 -31.73 0.84
N GLY A 664 23.67 -30.57 1.20
CA GLY A 664 23.94 -29.51 0.21
C GLY A 664 25.12 -29.77 -0.71
N SER A 665 26.00 -30.75 -0.47
CA SER A 665 26.99 -31.19 -1.48
C SER A 665 26.33 -31.79 -2.72
N SER A 666 25.26 -32.58 -2.55
CA SER A 666 24.47 -33.07 -3.68
C SER A 666 23.78 -31.91 -4.39
N LEU A 667 23.15 -31.00 -3.63
CA LEU A 667 22.41 -29.90 -4.23
C LEU A 667 23.28 -28.87 -4.97
N ARG A 668 24.46 -28.53 -4.43
CA ARG A 668 25.42 -27.63 -5.09
C ARG A 668 25.84 -28.13 -6.47
N ARG A 669 25.97 -29.44 -6.65
CA ARG A 669 26.23 -30.07 -7.96
C ARG A 669 25.14 -29.74 -8.97
N HIS A 670 23.88 -29.91 -8.58
CA HIS A 670 22.72 -29.61 -9.43
C HIS A 670 22.60 -28.12 -9.73
N ILE A 671 22.89 -27.26 -8.74
CA ILE A 671 22.89 -25.81 -8.92
C ILE A 671 23.95 -25.39 -9.94
N ALA A 672 25.20 -25.83 -9.79
CA ALA A 672 26.28 -25.51 -10.73
C ALA A 672 25.97 -26.02 -12.14
N ALA A 673 25.49 -27.26 -12.26
CA ALA A 673 25.11 -27.84 -13.56
C ALA A 673 23.94 -27.08 -14.21
N SER A 674 22.94 -26.69 -13.44
CA SER A 674 21.78 -25.92 -13.95
C SER A 674 22.18 -24.50 -14.35
N ALA A 675 23.01 -23.82 -13.57
CA ALA A 675 23.53 -22.50 -13.90
C ALA A 675 24.37 -22.53 -15.19
N ARG A 676 25.28 -23.51 -15.31
CA ARG A 676 26.05 -23.74 -16.54
C ARG A 676 25.14 -23.96 -17.75
N ARG A 677 24.11 -24.78 -17.62
CA ARG A 677 23.16 -25.07 -18.71
C ARG A 677 22.41 -23.81 -19.18
N LEU A 678 22.11 -22.89 -18.26
CA LEU A 678 21.49 -21.60 -18.59
C LEU A 678 22.49 -20.57 -19.15
N GLY A 679 23.79 -20.84 -19.06
CA GLY A 679 24.83 -19.90 -19.48
C GLY A 679 24.93 -18.66 -18.60
N VAL A 680 24.52 -18.74 -17.33
CA VAL A 680 24.60 -17.63 -16.39
C VAL A 680 25.84 -17.72 -15.51
N ALA A 681 26.41 -16.58 -15.14
CA ALA A 681 27.57 -16.53 -14.24
C ALA A 681 27.21 -17.05 -12.84
N PHE A 682 28.05 -17.92 -12.29
CA PHE A 682 27.81 -18.55 -11.00
C PHE A 682 29.07 -18.66 -10.14
N TYR A 683 28.87 -18.77 -8.84
CA TYR A 683 29.92 -19.11 -7.90
C TYR A 683 29.44 -20.18 -6.92
N VAL A 684 29.97 -21.39 -7.09
CA VAL A 684 29.70 -22.55 -6.23
C VAL A 684 31.04 -23.16 -5.81
N PRO A 685 31.50 -22.94 -4.56
CA PRO A 685 32.78 -23.48 -4.12
C PRO A 685 32.88 -24.99 -4.31
N CYS A 686 34.07 -25.48 -4.65
CA CYS A 686 34.39 -26.81 -5.20
C CYS A 686 34.11 -27.02 -6.70
N TYR A 687 33.51 -26.06 -7.42
CA TYR A 687 33.22 -26.22 -8.84
C TYR A 687 33.97 -25.17 -9.67
N ASP A 688 34.39 -25.55 -10.88
CA ASP A 688 34.90 -24.60 -11.87
C ASP A 688 33.78 -24.05 -12.76
N ALA A 689 34.14 -23.21 -13.75
CA ALA A 689 33.18 -22.69 -14.73
C ALA A 689 32.51 -23.78 -15.58
N ASP A 690 33.14 -24.95 -15.66
CA ASP A 690 32.61 -26.12 -16.32
C ASP A 690 31.67 -26.94 -15.42
N ALA A 691 31.38 -26.47 -14.20
CA ALA A 691 30.64 -27.21 -13.17
C ALA A 691 31.27 -28.59 -12.87
N VAL A 692 32.57 -28.75 -13.10
CA VAL A 692 33.35 -29.93 -12.71
C VAL A 692 33.75 -29.79 -11.26
N TYR A 693 33.58 -30.86 -10.48
CA TYR A 693 33.93 -30.88 -9.07
C TYR A 693 35.44 -31.05 -8.86
N HIS A 694 36.01 -30.26 -7.97
CA HIS A 694 37.42 -30.30 -7.58
C HIS A 694 37.56 -30.29 -6.08
N GLN A 695 38.34 -31.24 -5.54
CA GLN A 695 38.62 -31.35 -4.11
C GLN A 695 39.95 -30.68 -3.76
N ASP A 696 40.04 -29.37 -3.98
CA ASP A 696 41.24 -28.57 -3.69
C ASP A 696 40.91 -27.29 -2.90
N GLU A 697 41.81 -26.30 -2.89
CA GLU A 697 41.65 -25.03 -2.17
C GLU A 697 40.34 -24.30 -2.49
N ARG A 698 39.78 -24.50 -3.70
CA ARG A 698 38.48 -23.92 -4.11
C ARG A 698 37.33 -24.42 -3.25
N CYS A 699 37.44 -25.61 -2.66
CA CYS A 699 36.44 -26.14 -1.74
C CYS A 699 36.40 -25.44 -0.37
N TYR A 700 37.37 -24.57 -0.09
CA TYR A 700 37.53 -23.88 1.19
C TYR A 700 37.36 -22.36 1.07
N ALA A 701 37.21 -21.85 -0.16
CA ALA A 701 36.95 -20.45 -0.46
C ALA A 701 35.44 -20.14 -0.37
N PHE A 702 34.93 -19.82 0.82
CA PHE A 702 33.55 -19.28 1.00
C PHE A 702 33.61 -17.78 1.22
N ASP A 703 34.14 -17.11 0.21
CA ASP A 703 34.21 -15.67 0.13
C ASP A 703 33.99 -15.27 -1.33
N LEU A 704 33.07 -14.34 -1.57
CA LEU A 704 32.75 -13.89 -2.92
C LEU A 704 33.92 -13.16 -3.58
N GLU A 705 34.91 -12.68 -2.81
CA GLU A 705 36.14 -12.10 -3.39
C GLU A 705 36.96 -13.14 -4.18
N ASN A 706 36.70 -14.43 -3.96
CA ASN A 706 37.34 -15.49 -4.74
C ASN A 706 36.55 -15.82 -6.02
N ALA A 707 35.40 -15.21 -6.27
CA ALA A 707 34.66 -15.41 -7.51
C ALA A 707 35.48 -14.88 -8.70
N SER A 708 35.63 -15.69 -9.74
CA SER A 708 36.40 -15.40 -10.93
C SER A 708 35.85 -16.17 -12.13
N LEU A 709 36.25 -15.78 -13.33
CA LEU A 709 35.90 -16.54 -14.55
C LEU A 709 36.32 -18.01 -14.47
N ALA A 710 37.38 -18.35 -13.73
CA ALA A 710 37.84 -19.73 -13.57
C ALA A 710 36.90 -20.61 -12.72
N ASN A 711 36.04 -20.01 -11.90
CA ASN A 711 35.09 -20.72 -11.03
C ASN A 711 33.63 -20.35 -11.27
N GLY A 712 33.34 -19.84 -12.47
CA GLY A 712 32.00 -19.68 -13.02
C GLY A 712 31.55 -18.24 -13.27
N GLY A 713 32.26 -17.22 -12.77
CA GLY A 713 31.93 -15.83 -13.05
C GLY A 713 32.61 -14.82 -12.14
N ASP A 714 32.81 -13.60 -12.64
CA ASP A 714 33.24 -12.47 -11.80
C ASP A 714 32.14 -12.11 -10.81
N ARG A 715 32.52 -11.66 -9.60
CA ARG A 715 31.60 -11.22 -8.54
C ARG A 715 30.54 -10.23 -9.05
N ALA A 716 30.92 -9.30 -9.92
CA ALA A 716 30.00 -8.30 -10.45
C ALA A 716 28.92 -8.90 -11.35
N GLU A 717 29.13 -10.09 -11.90
CA GLU A 717 28.25 -10.72 -12.90
C GLU A 717 27.41 -11.86 -12.33
N LEU A 718 27.66 -12.29 -11.08
CA LEU A 718 27.05 -13.49 -10.49
C LEU A 718 25.52 -13.41 -10.48
N ALA A 719 24.88 -14.35 -11.17
CA ALA A 719 23.46 -14.63 -11.09
C ALA A 719 23.14 -15.76 -10.10
N VAL A 720 24.10 -16.63 -9.80
CA VAL A 720 23.90 -17.78 -8.91
C VAL A 720 25.04 -17.86 -7.89
N VAL A 721 24.69 -17.90 -6.61
CA VAL A 721 25.62 -18.07 -5.49
C VAL A 721 25.15 -19.24 -4.64
N ALA A 722 26.01 -20.23 -4.41
CA ALA A 722 25.61 -21.40 -3.61
C ALA A 722 26.76 -21.93 -2.77
N GLY A 723 26.58 -21.99 -1.45
CA GLY A 723 27.66 -22.39 -0.56
C GLY A 723 27.40 -22.07 0.90
N HIS A 724 28.43 -22.30 1.71
CA HIS A 724 28.48 -22.04 3.14
C HIS A 724 28.65 -20.54 3.41
N PHE A 725 27.66 -19.77 2.95
CA PHE A 725 27.63 -18.32 3.02
C PHE A 725 26.72 -17.85 4.14
N GLN A 726 27.03 -16.68 4.66
CA GLN A 726 26.26 -16.00 5.69
C GLN A 726 25.16 -15.14 5.05
N TRP A 727 24.10 -14.86 5.80
CA TRP A 727 23.06 -13.91 5.40
C TRP A 727 23.68 -12.56 5.02
N GLY A 728 23.23 -11.98 3.91
CA GLY A 728 23.76 -10.73 3.36
C GLY A 728 24.92 -10.90 2.39
N VAL A 729 25.29 -12.13 2.02
CA VAL A 729 26.37 -12.41 1.05
C VAL A 729 26.20 -11.68 -0.29
N TRP A 730 24.97 -11.36 -0.69
CA TRP A 730 24.63 -10.64 -1.91
C TRP A 730 24.91 -9.13 -1.88
N GLY A 731 25.37 -8.57 -0.76
CA GLY A 731 25.77 -7.17 -0.67
C GLY A 731 24.60 -6.19 -0.82
N ARG A 732 24.66 -5.31 -1.83
CA ARG A 732 23.69 -4.22 -2.05
C ARG A 732 22.40 -4.63 -2.79
N ALA A 733 22.32 -5.87 -3.29
CA ALA A 733 21.10 -6.32 -3.95
C ALA A 733 19.93 -6.39 -2.94
N ASP A 734 18.76 -5.87 -3.33
CA ASP A 734 17.55 -6.02 -2.53
C ASP A 734 17.13 -7.50 -2.51
N HIS A 735 17.15 -8.10 -1.31
CA HIS A 735 16.69 -9.45 -0.96
C HIS A 735 16.57 -10.45 -2.14
N PRO A 736 17.63 -11.21 -2.45
CA PRO A 736 17.64 -12.15 -3.57
C PRO A 736 16.69 -13.33 -3.34
N ALA A 737 16.37 -14.04 -4.42
CA ALA A 737 15.65 -15.31 -4.31
C ALA A 737 16.57 -16.31 -3.59
N CYS A 738 16.15 -16.78 -2.41
CA CYS A 738 16.99 -17.65 -1.59
C CYS A 738 16.36 -19.01 -1.30
N PHE A 739 17.23 -20.00 -1.20
CA PHE A 739 16.90 -21.35 -0.78
C PHE A 739 17.80 -21.75 0.39
N THR A 740 17.27 -22.53 1.33
CA THR A 740 18.09 -23.18 2.35
C THR A 740 17.57 -24.57 2.67
N MET A 741 18.49 -25.47 2.99
CA MET A 741 18.17 -26.83 3.42
C MET A 741 18.30 -26.90 4.94
N VAL A 742 17.30 -27.50 5.59
CA VAL A 742 17.32 -27.78 7.02
C VAL A 742 17.32 -29.28 7.28
N ARG A 743 17.84 -29.62 8.45
CA ARG A 743 17.81 -30.95 9.08
C ARG A 743 17.60 -30.74 10.56
N HIS A 744 17.03 -31.73 11.24
CA HIS A 744 16.91 -31.65 12.70
C HIS A 744 18.30 -31.35 13.32
N PRO A 745 18.42 -30.34 14.21
CA PRO A 745 19.72 -29.85 14.66
C PRO A 745 20.61 -30.92 15.32
N VAL A 746 19.99 -31.84 16.08
CA VAL A 746 20.68 -32.99 16.68
C VAL A 746 21.23 -33.94 15.62
N ASP A 747 20.42 -34.35 14.63
CA ASP A 747 20.89 -35.27 13.58
C ASP A 747 21.94 -34.62 12.68
N ARG A 748 21.85 -33.31 12.46
CA ARG A 748 22.88 -32.52 11.78
C ARG A 748 24.21 -32.57 12.55
N ALA A 749 24.18 -32.35 13.86
CA ALA A 749 25.37 -32.40 14.71
C ALA A 749 25.98 -33.81 14.79
N ILE A 750 25.14 -34.86 14.88
CA ILE A 750 25.56 -36.26 14.78
C ILE A 750 26.26 -36.51 13.44
N SER A 751 25.66 -36.08 12.33
CA SER A 751 26.25 -36.23 11.00
C SER A 751 27.57 -35.48 10.87
N LEU A 752 27.72 -34.33 11.53
CA LEU A 752 28.97 -33.58 11.58
C LEU A 752 30.05 -34.34 12.34
N TYR A 753 29.70 -34.90 13.51
CA TYR A 753 30.60 -35.71 14.32
C TYR A 753 31.16 -36.89 13.51
N TYR A 754 30.28 -37.69 12.89
CA TYR A 754 30.72 -38.89 12.17
C TYR A 754 31.51 -38.60 10.90
N GLU A 755 31.28 -37.46 10.24
CA GLU A 755 32.08 -37.08 9.08
C GLU A 755 33.43 -36.44 9.47
N ARG A 756 33.53 -35.74 10.61
CA ARG A 756 34.69 -34.89 10.92
C ARG A 756 35.52 -35.30 12.12
N VAL A 757 34.88 -35.84 13.16
CA VAL A 757 35.52 -36.16 14.44
C VAL A 757 35.82 -37.64 14.51
N PHE A 758 34.86 -38.48 14.13
CA PHE A 758 35.01 -39.94 14.14
C PHE A 758 36.17 -40.42 13.25
N GLN A 759 36.47 -39.69 12.17
CA GLN A 759 37.52 -40.05 11.21
C GLN A 759 38.92 -39.52 11.59
N ARG A 760 39.10 -38.89 12.75
CA ARG A 760 40.40 -38.37 13.18
C ARG A 760 41.35 -39.51 13.57
N ASP A 761 42.65 -39.25 13.48
CA ASP A 761 43.69 -40.21 13.87
C ASP A 761 44.15 -40.07 15.34
N ASP A 762 43.48 -39.23 16.13
CA ASP A 762 43.78 -39.01 17.56
C ASP A 762 42.90 -39.90 18.46
N ASP A 763 42.99 -39.69 19.78
CA ASP A 763 42.27 -40.48 20.79
C ASP A 763 40.74 -40.37 20.70
N LEU A 764 40.24 -39.43 19.89
CA LEU A 764 38.84 -39.24 19.54
C LEU A 764 38.35 -40.11 18.37
N GLY A 765 39.27 -40.46 17.47
CA GLY A 765 39.00 -41.27 16.30
C GLY A 765 38.33 -42.60 16.65
N GLY A 766 37.34 -43.00 15.86
CA GLY A 766 36.71 -44.30 15.94
C GLY A 766 35.79 -44.55 17.15
N ARG A 767 35.63 -43.58 18.07
CA ARG A 767 34.69 -43.71 19.19
C ARG A 767 33.28 -43.31 18.76
N ARG A 768 32.25 -44.07 19.13
CA ARG A 768 30.88 -43.66 18.87
C ARG A 768 30.45 -42.55 19.82
N LEU A 769 29.45 -41.76 19.44
CA LEU A 769 28.94 -40.69 20.31
C LEU A 769 28.49 -41.21 21.67
N ASN A 770 27.78 -42.35 21.70
CA ASN A 770 27.31 -42.95 22.96
C ASN A 770 28.43 -43.46 23.88
N ASP A 771 29.64 -43.66 23.34
CA ASP A 771 30.81 -44.11 24.10
C ASP A 771 31.58 -42.94 24.74
N LEU A 772 31.23 -41.69 24.40
CA LEU A 772 31.87 -40.50 24.96
C LEU A 772 31.43 -40.25 26.40
N GLN A 773 32.39 -39.83 27.23
CA GLN A 773 32.11 -39.32 28.57
C GLN A 773 31.46 -37.93 28.48
N PRO A 774 30.52 -37.57 29.37
CA PRO A 774 29.79 -36.31 29.29
C PRO A 774 30.68 -35.06 29.28
N ASP A 775 31.73 -35.05 30.10
CA ASP A 775 32.66 -33.91 30.19
C ASP A 775 33.48 -33.76 28.90
N TYR A 776 33.86 -34.89 28.30
CA TYR A 776 34.55 -34.89 27.02
C TYR A 776 33.63 -34.38 25.90
N PHE A 777 32.36 -34.80 25.92
CA PHE A 777 31.38 -34.32 24.96
C PHE A 777 31.12 -32.81 25.14
N GLN A 778 31.08 -32.30 26.37
CA GLN A 778 30.98 -30.87 26.61
C GLN A 778 32.16 -30.10 26.02
N TRP A 779 33.37 -30.58 26.21
CA TRP A 779 34.57 -30.00 25.59
C TRP A 779 34.46 -30.00 24.07
N LEU A 780 33.99 -31.09 23.47
CA LEU A 780 33.77 -31.19 22.02
C LEU A 780 32.78 -30.13 21.52
N LEU A 781 31.67 -29.93 22.23
CA LEU A 781 30.68 -28.89 21.89
C LEU A 781 31.25 -27.48 22.00
N GLU A 782 32.26 -27.25 22.82
CA GLU A 782 32.93 -25.95 23.00
C GLU A 782 34.03 -25.72 21.96
N GLU A 783 34.84 -26.73 21.70
CA GLU A 783 35.96 -26.68 20.76
C GLU A 783 35.46 -26.65 19.31
N PHE A 784 34.45 -27.46 18.98
CA PHE A 784 33.87 -27.55 17.62
C PHE A 784 32.67 -26.61 17.41
N LYS A 785 32.57 -25.50 18.15
CA LYS A 785 31.55 -24.46 17.89
C LYS A 785 31.67 -23.81 16.50
N GLY A 786 32.85 -23.90 15.87
CA GLY A 786 33.17 -23.27 14.58
C GLY A 786 33.37 -24.20 13.38
N SER A 787 33.14 -25.53 13.48
CA SER A 787 33.53 -26.57 12.50
C SER A 787 34.96 -27.09 12.73
N ALA A 788 35.22 -28.33 12.30
CA ALA A 788 36.59 -28.87 12.17
C ALA A 788 37.42 -28.08 11.14
N PHE A 789 36.76 -27.37 10.22
CA PHE A 789 37.36 -26.36 9.34
C PHE A 789 37.18 -24.95 9.88
N GLY A 790 37.19 -24.77 11.22
CA GLY A 790 36.96 -23.49 11.88
C GLY A 790 37.81 -22.35 11.33
N LYS A 791 38.96 -22.64 10.69
CA LYS A 791 39.74 -21.67 9.93
C LYS A 791 38.95 -20.94 8.81
N TYR A 792 37.97 -21.59 8.19
CA TYR A 792 37.33 -21.15 6.95
C TYR A 792 35.82 -20.89 7.06
N ARG A 793 35.13 -21.45 8.06
CA ARG A 793 33.66 -21.39 8.19
C ARG A 793 33.23 -21.22 9.64
N ASP A 794 31.98 -20.81 9.85
CA ASP A 794 31.36 -20.68 11.18
C ASP A 794 30.18 -21.67 11.34
N GLU A 795 30.45 -22.94 11.10
CA GLU A 795 29.45 -24.02 11.00
C GLU A 795 29.83 -25.19 11.91
N GLY A 796 29.60 -25.04 13.22
CA GLY A 796 29.96 -26.04 14.22
C GLY A 796 28.86 -27.01 14.62
N MET A 797 29.02 -27.63 15.79
CA MET A 797 27.99 -28.50 16.40
C MET A 797 26.79 -27.74 16.96
N CYS A 798 26.91 -26.43 17.17
CA CYS A 798 25.94 -25.62 17.90
C CYS A 798 25.49 -24.41 17.07
N ASP A 799 24.17 -24.30 16.89
CA ASP A 799 23.44 -23.17 16.27
C ASP A 799 24.00 -22.71 14.91
N ALA A 800 24.33 -23.67 14.04
CA ALA A 800 24.96 -23.39 12.76
C ALA A 800 24.00 -22.66 11.79
N ALA A 801 22.74 -23.09 11.71
CA ALA A 801 21.75 -22.45 10.84
C ALA A 801 21.45 -21.02 11.31
N CYS A 802 21.37 -20.83 12.61
CA CYS A 802 21.07 -19.56 13.24
C CYS A 802 22.18 -18.53 13.02
N LYS A 803 23.46 -18.91 13.21
CA LYS A 803 24.60 -18.04 12.86
C LYS A 803 24.58 -17.66 11.38
N MET A 804 24.38 -18.66 10.51
CA MET A 804 24.23 -18.49 9.06
C MET A 804 23.19 -17.41 8.72
N LEU A 805 21.98 -17.55 9.26
CA LEU A 805 20.88 -16.62 9.01
C LEU A 805 21.07 -15.27 9.70
N LEU A 806 21.82 -15.21 10.80
CA LEU A 806 22.14 -13.95 11.46
C LEU A 806 23.26 -13.16 10.76
N GLY A 807 23.95 -13.76 9.79
CA GLY A 807 25.05 -13.10 9.09
C GLY A 807 26.32 -13.08 9.92
N LEU A 808 26.47 -14.03 10.86
CA LEU A 808 27.53 -14.01 11.87
C LEU A 808 28.71 -14.89 11.46
N ASN A 809 29.91 -14.29 11.51
CA ASN A 809 31.20 -14.99 11.36
C ASN A 809 32.00 -14.85 12.66
N LEU A 810 31.51 -15.44 13.73
CA LEU A 810 32.13 -15.45 15.05
C LEU A 810 33.32 -16.39 15.09
N HIS A 811 33.20 -17.64 14.61
CA HIS A 811 34.23 -18.67 14.80
C HIS A 811 35.14 -18.88 13.59
N LYS A 812 34.83 -18.29 12.43
CA LYS A 812 35.67 -18.36 11.23
C LYS A 812 37.06 -17.78 11.50
N GLY A 813 38.10 -18.61 11.38
CA GLY A 813 39.51 -18.25 11.56
C GLY A 813 40.00 -18.20 13.01
N ARG A 814 39.16 -18.51 14.02
CA ARG A 814 39.43 -18.15 15.42
C ARG A 814 39.43 -19.37 16.34
N GLY A 815 40.46 -19.49 17.18
CA GLY A 815 40.49 -20.46 18.28
C GLY A 815 39.76 -19.95 19.54
N PRO A 816 39.64 -20.78 20.59
CA PRO A 816 38.99 -20.38 21.85
C PRO A 816 39.57 -19.11 22.48
N ALA A 817 40.89 -18.93 22.44
CA ALA A 817 41.56 -17.75 22.98
C ALA A 817 41.23 -16.46 22.17
N ASP A 818 41.15 -16.57 20.84
CA ASP A 818 40.79 -15.44 19.96
C ASP A 818 39.34 -15.03 20.15
N LEU A 819 38.44 -16.00 20.39
CA LEU A 819 37.04 -15.74 20.70
C LEU A 819 36.87 -15.05 22.05
N GLU A 820 37.64 -15.45 23.05
CA GLU A 820 37.66 -14.80 24.35
C GLU A 820 38.19 -13.37 24.25
N LEU A 821 39.23 -13.15 23.43
CA LEU A 821 39.71 -11.80 23.12
C LEU A 821 38.66 -10.97 22.36
N LEU A 822 38.00 -11.55 21.35
CA LEU A 822 36.92 -10.90 20.60
C LEU A 822 35.75 -10.56 21.52
N ARG A 823 35.40 -11.43 22.45
CA ARG A 823 34.36 -11.20 23.46
C ARG A 823 34.68 -10.02 24.37
N ARG A 824 35.94 -9.90 24.80
CA ARG A 824 36.41 -8.76 25.59
C ARG A 824 36.43 -7.45 24.79
N ASN A 825 36.84 -7.52 23.53
CA ASN A 825 37.06 -6.33 22.69
C ASN A 825 35.80 -5.83 21.98
N ARG A 826 34.88 -6.75 21.68
CA ARG A 826 33.61 -6.48 21.01
C ARG A 826 32.46 -7.01 21.84
N PRO A 827 32.31 -6.57 23.10
CA PRO A 827 31.26 -7.05 23.96
C PRO A 827 29.90 -6.79 23.30
N ASP A 828 29.73 -5.76 22.47
CA ASP A 828 28.53 -5.47 21.67
C ASP A 828 28.06 -6.66 20.80
N LEU A 829 28.98 -7.39 20.16
CA LEU A 829 28.67 -8.60 19.38
C LEU A 829 28.12 -9.72 20.27
N PHE A 830 28.35 -9.64 21.57
CA PHE A 830 27.92 -10.58 22.59
C PHE A 830 26.95 -9.95 23.63
N ALA A 831 26.62 -8.65 23.56
CA ALA A 831 26.00 -7.88 24.64
C ALA A 831 24.47 -7.94 24.63
N ALA A 832 23.87 -8.45 23.54
CA ALA A 832 22.48 -8.92 23.59
C ALA A 832 22.32 -10.15 24.52
N ALA A 833 23.40 -10.65 25.12
CA ALA A 833 23.46 -11.84 25.95
C ALA A 833 23.90 -11.58 27.40
N ALA A 834 23.20 -10.71 28.14
CA ALA A 834 23.43 -10.49 29.57
C ALA A 834 22.97 -11.68 30.47
N GLY A 835 22.97 -12.91 29.94
CA GLY A 835 22.51 -14.14 30.62
C GLY A 835 23.42 -15.37 30.46
N GLY A 836 24.63 -15.26 29.90
CA GLY A 836 25.63 -16.33 29.93
C GLY A 836 25.58 -17.39 28.82
N ALA A 837 24.63 -17.32 27.89
CA ALA A 837 24.65 -18.05 26.61
C ALA A 837 24.48 -17.02 25.50
N LEU A 838 25.22 -17.12 24.39
CA LEU A 838 24.98 -16.31 23.18
C LEU A 838 23.50 -16.43 22.81
N PHE A 839 22.65 -15.46 23.19
CA PHE A 839 21.28 -15.41 22.75
C PHE A 839 21.30 -14.94 21.30
N LEU A 840 21.59 -15.88 20.41
CA LEU A 840 21.33 -15.71 18.99
C LEU A 840 19.84 -15.36 18.88
N ASN A 841 19.54 -14.25 18.19
CA ASN A 841 18.18 -13.77 18.06
C ASN A 841 17.39 -14.69 17.11
N ALA A 842 16.80 -15.75 17.68
CA ALA A 842 16.02 -16.73 16.94
C ALA A 842 14.84 -16.09 16.17
N SER A 843 14.26 -15.00 16.69
CA SER A 843 13.19 -14.26 15.99
C SER A 843 13.72 -13.62 14.71
N LEU A 844 14.85 -12.91 14.78
CA LEU A 844 15.46 -12.29 13.59
C LEU A 844 15.90 -13.35 12.57
N ALA A 845 16.50 -14.44 13.03
CA ALA A 845 16.87 -15.56 12.16
C ALA A 845 15.63 -16.19 11.51
N ALA A 846 14.52 -16.32 12.24
CA ALA A 846 13.25 -16.82 11.72
C ALA A 846 12.64 -15.86 10.69
N ASP A 847 12.71 -14.55 10.92
CA ASP A 847 12.22 -13.54 9.98
C ASP A 847 13.02 -13.54 8.67
N ARG A 848 14.32 -13.83 8.75
CA ARG A 848 15.18 -14.03 7.58
C ARG A 848 14.89 -15.37 6.89
N LEU A 849 14.68 -16.45 7.65
CA LEU A 849 14.31 -17.76 7.11
C LEU A 849 12.99 -17.71 6.32
N LYS A 850 11.98 -16.95 6.78
CA LYS A 850 10.70 -16.75 6.08
C LYS A 850 10.86 -16.10 4.69
N GLN A 851 11.99 -15.48 4.41
CA GLN A 851 12.29 -14.90 3.10
C GLN A 851 12.86 -15.92 2.11
N CYS A 852 13.23 -17.12 2.57
CA CYS A 852 13.74 -18.18 1.73
C CYS A 852 12.73 -19.32 1.55
N VAL A 853 12.86 -20.03 0.44
CA VAL A 853 12.23 -21.33 0.26
C VAL A 853 13.02 -22.33 1.10
N VAL A 854 12.32 -23.16 1.88
CA VAL A 854 12.96 -24.13 2.78
C VAL A 854 12.78 -25.55 2.26
N GLY A 855 13.87 -26.30 2.22
CA GLY A 855 13.90 -27.74 1.97
C GLY A 855 14.31 -28.53 3.19
N PHE A 856 13.93 -29.81 3.26
CA PHE A 856 14.23 -30.73 4.35
C PHE A 856 15.01 -31.93 3.81
N GLN A 857 16.17 -32.22 4.40
CA GLN A 857 16.93 -33.41 4.01
C GLN A 857 16.13 -34.70 4.25
N ASP A 858 15.41 -34.77 5.35
CA ASP A 858 14.64 -35.95 5.75
C ASP A 858 13.32 -36.10 4.94
N ASP A 859 12.99 -35.13 4.09
CA ASP A 859 11.86 -35.19 3.16
C ASP A 859 12.29 -34.68 1.77
N ALA A 860 13.11 -35.50 1.11
CA ALA A 860 13.59 -35.24 -0.23
C ALA A 860 12.44 -35.05 -1.26
N PRO A 861 11.34 -35.84 -1.25
CA PRO A 861 10.22 -35.63 -2.17
C PRO A 861 9.57 -34.25 -2.03
N ALA A 862 9.28 -33.78 -0.81
CA ALA A 862 8.73 -32.44 -0.61
C ALA A 862 9.70 -31.35 -1.04
N THR A 863 10.99 -31.53 -0.74
CA THR A 863 12.05 -30.62 -1.16
C THR A 863 12.15 -30.50 -2.68
N ARG A 864 12.07 -31.62 -3.42
CA ARG A 864 12.07 -31.62 -4.88
C ARG A 864 10.87 -30.86 -5.44
N ARG A 865 9.66 -31.06 -4.90
CA ARG A 865 8.47 -30.31 -5.31
C ARG A 865 8.61 -28.81 -5.06
N ALA A 866 9.13 -28.43 -3.89
CA ALA A 866 9.41 -27.02 -3.57
C ALA A 866 10.45 -26.40 -4.53
N LEU A 867 11.54 -27.11 -4.83
CA LEU A 867 12.54 -26.61 -5.77
C LEU A 867 11.96 -26.47 -7.19
N ALA A 868 11.21 -27.46 -7.68
CA ALA A 868 10.59 -27.40 -9.00
C ALA A 868 9.58 -26.25 -9.14
N ALA A 869 8.84 -25.94 -8.08
CA ALA A 869 7.82 -24.89 -8.12
C ALA A 869 8.39 -23.47 -7.96
N TRP A 870 9.40 -23.28 -7.10
CA TRP A 870 9.98 -21.95 -6.85
C TRP A 870 11.22 -21.64 -7.69
N PHE A 871 11.94 -22.65 -8.15
CA PHE A 871 13.16 -22.51 -8.95
C PHE A 871 13.12 -23.52 -10.11
N PRO A 872 12.17 -23.40 -11.05
CA PRO A 872 12.00 -24.37 -12.15
C PRO A 872 13.25 -24.53 -13.03
N TRP A 873 14.14 -23.54 -13.05
CA TRP A 873 15.43 -23.63 -13.73
C TRP A 873 16.42 -24.63 -13.09
N LEU A 874 16.23 -24.96 -11.82
CA LEU A 874 17.06 -25.91 -11.08
C LEU A 874 16.52 -27.34 -11.28
N THR A 875 17.22 -28.13 -12.08
CA THR A 875 16.81 -29.52 -12.35
C THR A 875 17.55 -30.49 -11.44
N LEU A 876 16.79 -31.31 -10.72
CA LEU A 876 17.29 -32.46 -9.98
C LEU A 876 17.03 -33.72 -10.82
N ALA A 877 18.03 -34.58 -11.00
CA ALA A 877 17.81 -35.86 -11.67
C ALA A 877 17.03 -36.81 -10.73
N ASP A 878 16.04 -37.53 -11.27
CA ASP A 878 15.08 -38.30 -10.45
C ASP A 878 15.73 -39.40 -9.61
N GLU A 879 16.83 -40.00 -10.10
CA GLU A 879 17.54 -41.10 -9.43
C GLU A 879 18.51 -40.64 -8.33
N ASP A 880 18.82 -39.35 -8.23
CA ASP A 880 19.81 -38.86 -7.26
C ASP A 880 19.23 -38.85 -5.85
N ARG A 881 19.59 -39.87 -5.05
CA ARG A 881 19.39 -39.83 -3.60
C ARG A 881 20.19 -38.65 -3.05
N LEU A 882 19.49 -37.68 -2.45
CA LEU A 882 20.13 -36.75 -1.54
C LEU A 882 20.81 -37.59 -0.45
N ASN A 883 22.09 -37.32 -0.18
CA ASN A 883 22.89 -38.14 0.70
C ASN A 883 22.18 -38.33 2.05
N SER A 884 21.84 -39.57 2.41
CA SER A 884 21.13 -39.90 3.65
C SER A 884 22.06 -39.96 4.87
N GLY A 885 23.37 -39.78 4.68
CA GLY A 885 24.38 -39.90 5.74
C GLY A 885 24.78 -41.36 5.98
N PHE A 886 25.47 -41.59 7.09
CA PHE A 886 25.90 -42.93 7.52
C PHE A 886 24.68 -43.73 8.02
N SER A 887 24.49 -44.97 7.53
CA SER A 887 23.36 -45.82 7.93
C SER A 887 23.57 -46.56 9.25
N ASP A 888 24.81 -46.68 9.71
CA ASP A 888 25.19 -47.57 10.81
C ASP A 888 25.58 -46.82 12.10
N VAL A 889 25.13 -45.58 12.24
CA VAL A 889 25.42 -44.70 13.38
C VAL A 889 24.16 -44.34 14.16
N GLU A 890 24.33 -43.81 15.37
CA GLU A 890 23.25 -43.31 16.20
C GLU A 890 22.45 -42.23 15.47
N ASP A 891 21.13 -42.22 15.64
CA ASP A 891 20.28 -41.08 15.33
C ASP A 891 19.89 -40.33 16.62
N ARG A 892 19.14 -39.23 16.52
CA ARG A 892 18.66 -38.48 17.69
C ARG A 892 17.86 -39.30 18.71
N HIS A 893 17.28 -40.44 18.32
CA HIS A 893 16.48 -41.30 19.20
C HIS A 893 17.32 -42.38 19.88
N ALA A 894 18.39 -42.83 19.23
CA ALA A 894 19.37 -43.78 19.75
C ALA A 894 20.49 -43.11 20.57
N LEU A 895 20.61 -41.78 20.51
CA LEU A 895 21.59 -41.02 21.27
C LEU A 895 21.28 -41.04 22.78
N ARG A 896 22.31 -41.25 23.60
CA ARG A 896 22.22 -41.23 25.07
C ARG A 896 21.60 -39.91 25.55
N HIS A 897 20.65 -40.00 26.48
CA HIS A 897 19.80 -38.87 26.86
C HIS A 897 20.58 -37.64 27.35
N ASP A 898 21.64 -37.84 28.14
CA ASP A 898 22.51 -36.76 28.63
C ASP A 898 23.26 -36.04 27.49
N LEU A 899 23.73 -36.79 26.49
CA LEU A 899 24.41 -36.22 25.32
C LEU A 899 23.42 -35.47 24.41
N ARG A 900 22.23 -36.06 24.20
CA ARG A 900 21.14 -35.42 23.48
C ARG A 900 20.73 -34.10 24.13
N ALA A 901 20.53 -34.08 25.45
CA ALA A 901 20.16 -32.87 26.18
C ALA A 901 21.21 -31.76 26.03
N ARG A 902 22.51 -32.11 26.02
CA ARG A 902 23.60 -31.15 25.77
C ARG A 902 23.58 -30.60 24.33
N LEU A 903 23.31 -31.45 23.34
CA LEU A 903 23.16 -31.00 21.95
C LEU A 903 21.94 -30.09 21.77
N GLU A 904 20.81 -30.44 22.37
CA GLU A 904 19.59 -29.63 22.31
C GLU A 904 19.83 -28.27 22.98
N ALA A 905 20.46 -28.26 24.16
CA ALA A 905 20.81 -27.02 24.85
C ALA A 905 21.75 -26.12 24.03
N CYS A 906 22.73 -26.69 23.33
CA CYS A 906 23.65 -25.92 22.50
C CYS A 906 23.09 -25.56 21.11
N ASN A 907 21.97 -26.16 20.70
CA ASN A 907 21.27 -25.86 19.44
C ASN A 907 19.89 -25.23 19.70
N ALA A 908 19.72 -24.50 20.81
CA ALA A 908 18.43 -23.94 21.19
C ALA A 908 17.88 -22.97 20.12
N CYS A 909 18.74 -22.19 19.44
CA CYS A 909 18.28 -21.34 18.34
C CYS A 909 17.92 -22.17 17.11
N ASP A 910 18.77 -23.12 16.71
CA ASP A 910 18.51 -23.99 15.56
C ASP A 910 17.23 -24.84 15.73
N LEU A 911 16.91 -25.26 16.96
CA LEU A 911 15.65 -25.95 17.28
C LEU A 911 14.43 -25.05 17.06
N ALA A 912 14.46 -23.81 17.57
CA ALA A 912 13.41 -22.84 17.31
C ALA A 912 13.23 -22.53 15.82
N LEU A 913 14.35 -22.45 15.07
CA LEU A 913 14.32 -22.28 13.61
C LEU A 913 13.77 -23.49 12.88
N TYR A 914 14.05 -24.70 13.36
CA TYR A 914 13.51 -25.93 12.78
C TYR A 914 11.97 -25.98 12.88
N ASP A 915 11.40 -25.51 13.99
CA ASP A 915 9.93 -25.41 14.13
C ASP A 915 9.33 -24.40 13.15
N VAL A 916 9.98 -23.24 12.95
CA VAL A 916 9.57 -22.26 11.93
C VAL A 916 9.70 -22.85 10.52
N ALA A 917 10.78 -23.57 10.23
CA ALA A 917 10.98 -24.26 8.96
C ALA A 917 9.86 -25.27 8.69
N LEU A 918 9.40 -26.02 9.70
CA LEU A 918 8.30 -26.98 9.56
C LEU A 918 6.98 -26.27 9.20
N GLN A 919 6.73 -25.10 9.80
CA GLN A 919 5.56 -24.29 9.45
C GLN A 919 5.65 -23.76 8.01
N LEU A 920 6.82 -23.28 7.59
CA LEU A 920 7.07 -22.82 6.22
C LEU A 920 6.86 -23.95 5.22
N LYS A 921 7.40 -25.14 5.49
CA LYS A 921 7.19 -26.33 4.65
C LYS A 921 5.69 -26.61 4.45
N ARG A 922 4.89 -26.61 5.52
CA ARG A 922 3.43 -26.84 5.42
C ARG A 922 2.74 -25.79 4.55
N ARG A 923 3.15 -24.52 4.66
CA ARG A 923 2.64 -23.43 3.80
C ARG A 923 3.07 -23.62 2.34
N GLN A 924 4.31 -24.02 2.10
CA GLN A 924 4.81 -24.36 0.77
C GLN A 924 4.01 -25.51 0.17
N GLU A 925 3.79 -26.60 0.91
CA GLU A 925 3.00 -27.74 0.46
C GLU A 925 1.54 -27.36 0.19
N ALA A 926 0.92 -26.57 1.06
CA ALA A 926 -0.42 -26.04 0.82
C ALA A 926 -0.48 -25.24 -0.49
N ALA A 927 0.54 -24.41 -0.77
CA ALA A 927 0.63 -23.66 -2.02
C ALA A 927 0.74 -24.52 -3.29
N LEU A 928 1.15 -25.79 -3.15
CA LEU A 928 1.32 -26.75 -4.24
C LEU A 928 0.12 -27.68 -4.47
N VAL A 929 -0.78 -27.86 -3.50
CA VAL A 929 -1.91 -28.81 -3.65
C VAL A 929 -3.02 -28.29 -4.58
N ASP A 930 -3.12 -26.98 -4.78
CA ASP A 930 -4.14 -26.38 -5.68
C ASP A 930 -3.55 -25.84 -7.00
N SER A 931 -2.34 -26.28 -7.38
CA SER A 931 -1.73 -26.03 -8.69
C SER A 931 -1.74 -27.30 -9.51
#